data_AF-A0A2H0ZC42-F1
#
_entry.id   AF-A0A2H0ZC42-F1
#
_cell.length_a   1.000
_cell.length_b   1.000
_cell.length_c   1.000
_cell.angle_alpha   90.00
_cell.angle_beta   90.00
_cell.angle_gamma   90.00
#
_symmetry.space_group_name_H-M   'P 1'
#
loop_
_entity.id
_entity.type
_entity.pdbx_description
1 polymer ?
#
loop_
_entity_poly.entity_id
_entity_poly.type
_entity_poly.pdbx_seq_one_letter_code
_entity_poly.pdbx_strand_id
1 'polypeptide(L)'
;MSFAERFWSHDYHSGFETLFNELYEGIKENDDFIQLFTKRMDAEHAYGSQLTNMGVSVRKSSKRHTDNDYVSTIKNGYEKINENFAKQGSLHLEIAGNIKTLVLEPFSKWCSEHEQRVAYSESVVSDKYKAFKSAKTSLEKLQKKYFNKCRMLEDFKAHYPEEELEEMLEEAQNTSLSEQSIQEEQGYEDDETYFFDNKPCDRKDAKVLLSSILSNIELTSHKVPILGTYYNVSTGSKITQWVLDNLEDYKGSIDRAEQFGQDLLDNGFIRLIGSMSASKNFINSSQFYYQWKPIVFEITKLFEFDLSQSKKSANYDPISSSSSRANHFADYFDDVKQAMGVTTVDYNDRSQYAKLVKEVDTLDLQYFQTTKELDRLRCEFEEIVMDHLTFMHKCELDRMKAIKKVMFDFVSTFSNRVTSMKQVSEEMYVVEETINPVNDLKFLIENYATGKFDPKVTLYDNYYNSNIKQTFGVDLNVKARLDRKAVPLLVQGILSYLDNVYPELKDDDERTNLWTHPVHLSKVHKVRFQLNELTEMSKIQEVLKASDPIVITNVFKLYFLELPDSIVPHSYFDLIKTLYSSYPVGSDDENIEKTRVNGLQNTLSELPVSNLATLDAILTHFNRLVNIIGSKNKTLGSELRGRICKEFGSLLLRPKEDGSGLSDSRISHSAATELLQQHFIEDLFKHKDTIFGELRRRSSNKSSVSRDGSKHKSSKAESSTPKAAVVASSKSRLESRLKRAVSKATHEKESDENKENNAQGSNSKPPKTPTKTTKGLKRSTSPNKKKLNSLLTEKPTSNQKTAKKLSRTQSSDSSEFASAASETESGRQSLSKDEEDAPPLVPPKSRSPKKNNDDVIVVE
;
A
#
# COMPACT_ATOMS: atom_id res chain seq x y z
N MET A 1 -2.91 25.70 47.44
CA MET A 1 -2.75 26.26 46.09
C MET A 1 -3.78 25.61 45.18
N SER A 2 -5.00 26.11 45.25
CA SER A 2 -6.14 25.79 44.39
C SER A 2 -6.42 26.97 43.46
N PHE A 3 -7.31 26.81 42.48
CA PHE A 3 -7.73 27.93 41.64
C PHE A 3 -8.50 28.99 42.44
N ALA A 4 -9.35 28.55 43.37
CA ALA A 4 -10.11 29.41 44.29
C ALA A 4 -9.23 30.24 45.25
N GLU A 5 -7.94 29.92 45.41
CA GLU A 5 -6.98 30.75 46.16
C GLU A 5 -6.28 31.82 45.31
N ARG A 6 -6.28 31.71 43.97
CA ARG A 6 -5.26 32.38 43.12
C ARG A 6 -5.77 33.13 41.90
N PHE A 7 -6.99 32.89 41.43
CA PHE A 7 -7.55 33.59 40.26
C PHE A 7 -8.50 34.73 40.67
N TRP A 8 -8.07 35.54 41.64
CA TRP A 8 -8.76 36.74 42.11
C TRP A 8 -8.03 38.02 41.66
N SER A 9 -8.79 39.07 41.40
CA SER A 9 -8.28 40.39 40.99
C SER A 9 -9.22 41.51 41.47
N HIS A 10 -8.71 42.73 41.69
CA HIS A 10 -9.49 43.84 42.29
C HIS A 10 -10.67 44.35 41.44
N ASP A 11 -10.62 44.11 40.13
CA ASP A 11 -11.66 44.36 39.14
C ASP A 11 -12.71 43.22 39.08
N TYR A 12 -12.46 42.11 39.77
CA TYR A 12 -13.26 40.87 39.81
C TYR A 12 -13.49 40.22 38.43
N HIS A 13 -12.67 40.52 37.42
CA HIS A 13 -12.83 40.04 36.04
C HIS A 13 -11.58 39.33 35.53
N SER A 14 -10.44 40.05 35.52
CA SER A 14 -9.17 39.59 34.94
C SER A 14 -8.74 38.23 35.48
N GLY A 15 -8.98 37.96 36.77
CA GLY A 15 -8.65 36.69 37.42
C GLY A 15 -9.36 35.48 36.80
N PHE A 16 -10.70 35.48 36.72
CA PHE A 16 -11.43 34.35 36.14
C PHE A 16 -11.28 34.28 34.62
N GLU A 17 -11.21 35.43 33.93
CA GLU A 17 -10.98 35.51 32.48
C GLU A 17 -9.64 34.85 32.10
N THR A 18 -8.57 35.14 32.84
CA THR A 18 -7.27 34.49 32.64
C THR A 18 -7.36 32.97 32.81
N LEU A 19 -8.08 32.49 33.83
CA LEU A 19 -8.24 31.03 34.01
C LEU A 19 -9.01 30.37 32.87
N PHE A 20 -10.16 30.93 32.46
CA PHE A 20 -10.97 30.31 31.42
C PHE A 20 -10.25 30.29 30.06
N ASN A 21 -9.45 31.32 29.74
CA ASN A 21 -8.56 31.30 28.58
C ASN A 21 -7.58 30.11 28.62
N GLU A 22 -6.87 29.90 29.74
CA GLU A 22 -5.94 28.77 29.90
C GLU A 22 -6.66 27.40 29.88
N LEU A 23 -7.89 27.31 30.40
CA LEU A 23 -8.72 26.10 30.30
C LEU A 23 -9.15 25.81 28.84
N TYR A 24 -9.38 26.84 28.02
CA TYR A 24 -9.62 26.67 26.59
C TYR A 24 -8.36 26.31 25.80
N GLU A 25 -7.17 26.76 26.19
CA GLU A 25 -5.92 26.19 25.65
C GLU A 25 -5.80 24.70 26.02
N GLY A 26 -6.15 24.34 27.27
CA GLY A 26 -6.24 22.93 27.70
C GLY A 26 -7.26 22.09 26.91
N ILE A 27 -8.30 22.70 26.34
CA ILE A 27 -9.22 22.02 25.41
C ILE A 27 -8.53 21.79 24.04
N LYS A 28 -7.84 22.80 23.49
CA LYS A 28 -7.09 22.68 22.23
C LYS A 28 -5.95 21.64 22.31
N GLU A 29 -5.27 21.53 23.45
CA GLU A 29 -4.30 20.45 23.71
C GLU A 29 -4.91 19.06 23.47
N ASN A 30 -6.18 18.85 23.86
CA ASN A 30 -6.86 17.57 23.62
C ASN A 30 -7.11 17.32 22.12
N ASP A 31 -7.53 18.36 21.39
CA ASP A 31 -7.76 18.29 19.93
C ASP A 31 -6.46 18.03 19.17
N ASP A 32 -5.33 18.57 19.62
CA ASP A 32 -4.01 18.24 19.06
C ASP A 32 -3.62 16.77 19.30
N PHE A 33 -3.92 16.20 20.47
CA PHE A 33 -3.77 14.75 20.70
C PHE A 33 -4.69 13.92 19.80
N ILE A 34 -5.96 14.31 19.63
CA ILE A 34 -6.93 13.64 18.74
C ILE A 34 -6.43 13.68 17.28
N GLN A 35 -5.97 14.83 16.81
CA GLN A 35 -5.39 14.99 15.48
C GLN A 35 -4.12 14.14 15.30
N LEU A 36 -3.20 14.15 16.27
CA LEU A 36 -1.96 13.37 16.24
C LEU A 36 -2.22 11.86 16.15
N PHE A 37 -3.11 11.34 17.00
CA PHE A 37 -3.50 9.93 16.97
C PHE A 37 -4.26 9.56 15.69
N THR A 38 -5.09 10.47 15.16
CA THR A 38 -5.77 10.29 13.86
C THR A 38 -4.75 10.19 12.72
N LYS A 39 -3.74 11.08 12.67
CA LYS A 39 -2.67 10.99 11.65
C LYS A 39 -1.81 9.73 11.78
N ARG A 40 -1.60 9.22 13.01
CA ARG A 40 -0.94 7.93 13.20
C ARG A 40 -1.81 6.76 12.69
N MET A 41 -3.10 6.77 12.99
CA MET A 41 -4.07 5.78 12.51
C MET A 41 -4.16 5.76 10.98
N ASP A 42 -4.28 6.94 10.35
CA ASP A 42 -4.30 7.09 8.88
C ASP A 42 -3.05 6.47 8.23
N ALA A 43 -1.87 6.70 8.82
CA ALA A 43 -0.60 6.17 8.32
C ALA A 43 -0.50 4.64 8.46
N GLU A 44 -0.89 4.07 9.60
CA GLU A 44 -0.95 2.61 9.80
C GLU A 44 -1.96 1.95 8.86
N HIS A 45 -3.14 2.56 8.68
CA HIS A 45 -4.16 2.07 7.76
C HIS A 45 -3.67 2.10 6.30
N ALA A 46 -3.04 3.19 5.88
CA ALA A 46 -2.48 3.33 4.54
C ALA A 46 -1.36 2.31 4.27
N TYR A 47 -0.45 2.12 5.23
CA TYR A 47 0.63 1.14 5.12
C TYR A 47 0.11 -0.30 5.06
N GLY A 48 -0.80 -0.67 5.98
CA GLY A 48 -1.44 -1.99 5.99
C GLY A 48 -2.23 -2.28 4.70
N SER A 49 -2.92 -1.26 4.17
CA SER A 49 -3.62 -1.34 2.88
C SER A 49 -2.66 -1.58 1.70
N GLN A 50 -1.51 -0.90 1.68
CA GLN A 50 -0.52 -1.06 0.61
C GLN A 50 0.14 -2.45 0.64
N LEU A 51 0.52 -2.95 1.82
CA LEU A 51 1.05 -4.31 2.00
C LEU A 51 0.05 -5.38 1.55
N THR A 52 -1.21 -5.27 2.00
CA THR A 52 -2.28 -6.23 1.67
C THR A 52 -2.54 -6.34 0.16
N ASN A 53 -2.46 -5.21 -0.56
CA ASN A 53 -2.71 -5.17 -2.00
C ASN A 53 -1.45 -5.35 -2.86
N MET A 54 -0.26 -5.54 -2.26
CA MET A 54 1.02 -5.51 -2.97
C MET A 54 1.11 -6.59 -4.06
N GLY A 55 0.69 -7.82 -3.75
CA GLY A 55 0.70 -8.94 -4.71
C GLY A 55 -0.26 -8.80 -5.90
N VAL A 56 -1.24 -7.88 -5.82
CA VAL A 56 -2.15 -7.53 -6.92
C VAL A 56 -1.58 -6.35 -7.74
N SER A 57 -0.93 -5.40 -7.08
CA SER A 57 -0.28 -4.23 -7.70
C SER A 57 0.97 -4.61 -8.51
N VAL A 58 1.77 -5.56 -8.02
CA VAL A 58 3.01 -6.00 -8.68
C VAL A 58 2.70 -6.92 -9.87
N ARG A 59 2.72 -6.34 -11.08
CA ARG A 59 2.52 -7.08 -12.34
C ARG A 59 3.61 -8.13 -12.57
N LYS A 60 3.29 -9.40 -12.32
CA LYS A 60 4.09 -10.58 -12.72
C LYS A 60 4.52 -10.47 -14.21
N SER A 61 5.83 -10.35 -14.45
CA SER A 61 6.40 -10.14 -15.80
C SER A 61 6.86 -11.44 -16.46
N SER A 62 7.39 -12.39 -15.69
CA SER A 62 7.81 -13.70 -16.17
C SER A 62 6.62 -14.65 -16.27
N LYS A 63 6.46 -15.29 -17.44
CA LYS A 63 5.43 -16.30 -17.70
C LYS A 63 5.45 -17.46 -16.69
N ARG A 64 6.61 -17.75 -16.07
CA ARG A 64 6.78 -18.78 -15.04
C ARG A 64 5.89 -18.57 -13.80
N HIS A 65 5.56 -17.32 -13.45
CA HIS A 65 4.65 -17.03 -12.33
C HIS A 65 3.15 -17.09 -12.71
N THR A 66 2.84 -17.34 -13.97
CA THR A 66 1.46 -17.51 -14.51
C THR A 66 1.24 -18.88 -15.15
N ASP A 67 2.30 -19.69 -15.23
CA ASP A 67 2.30 -21.05 -15.74
C ASP A 67 2.06 -21.99 -14.56
N ASN A 68 0.97 -22.77 -14.61
CA ASN A 68 0.59 -23.68 -13.53
C ASN A 68 1.45 -24.95 -13.52
N ASP A 69 1.95 -25.37 -14.67
CA ASP A 69 2.74 -26.60 -14.84
C ASP A 69 4.23 -26.35 -14.50
N TYR A 70 4.66 -25.08 -14.48
CA TYR A 70 5.98 -24.68 -13.98
C TYR A 70 6.05 -24.79 -12.44
N VAL A 71 6.46 -25.97 -11.96
CA VAL A 71 6.74 -26.25 -10.55
C VAL A 71 8.17 -25.87 -10.20
N SER A 72 8.34 -24.96 -9.25
CA SER A 72 9.64 -24.38 -8.87
C SER A 72 9.57 -23.86 -7.44
N THR A 73 10.60 -24.12 -6.64
CA THR A 73 10.71 -23.62 -5.26
C THR A 73 10.81 -22.09 -5.24
N ILE A 74 11.49 -21.47 -6.22
CA ILE A 74 11.55 -20.01 -6.39
C ILE A 74 10.15 -19.43 -6.69
N LYS A 75 9.33 -20.11 -7.51
CA LYS A 75 7.93 -19.67 -7.77
C LYS A 75 7.11 -19.71 -6.47
N ASN A 76 7.16 -20.82 -5.74
CA ASN A 76 6.45 -20.97 -4.46
C ASN A 76 6.92 -19.93 -3.43
N GLY A 77 8.23 -19.72 -3.29
CA GLY A 77 8.80 -18.73 -2.38
C GLY A 77 8.34 -17.30 -2.68
N TYR A 78 8.30 -16.91 -3.97
CA TYR A 78 7.73 -15.61 -4.38
C TYR A 78 6.26 -15.47 -3.94
N GLU A 79 5.44 -16.51 -4.10
CA GLU A 79 4.02 -16.47 -3.74
C GLU A 79 3.82 -16.46 -2.22
N LYS A 80 4.63 -17.21 -1.46
CA LYS A 80 4.64 -17.20 0.01
C LYS A 80 5.12 -15.89 0.62
N ILE A 81 6.08 -15.19 0.01
CA ILE A 81 6.48 -13.84 0.42
C ILE A 81 5.32 -12.84 0.25
N ASN A 82 4.56 -12.93 -0.84
CA ASN A 82 3.39 -12.07 -1.05
C ASN A 82 2.24 -12.37 -0.05
N GLU A 83 2.00 -13.65 0.27
CA GLU A 83 1.07 -14.03 1.35
C GLU A 83 1.52 -13.45 2.71
N ASN A 84 2.82 -13.48 3.00
CA ASN A 84 3.38 -12.96 4.25
C ASN A 84 3.27 -11.43 4.35
N PHE A 85 3.54 -10.68 3.26
CA PHE A 85 3.27 -9.24 3.21
C PHE A 85 1.80 -8.92 3.49
N ALA A 86 0.85 -9.74 2.99
CA ALA A 86 -0.57 -9.56 3.31
C ALA A 86 -0.90 -9.84 4.79
N LYS A 87 -0.25 -10.84 5.43
CA LYS A 87 -0.34 -11.03 6.89
C LYS A 87 0.15 -9.79 7.64
N GLN A 88 1.33 -9.27 7.33
CA GLN A 88 1.84 -8.03 7.94
C GLN A 88 0.86 -6.86 7.73
N GLY A 89 0.33 -6.71 6.51
CA GLY A 89 -0.68 -5.72 6.18
C GLY A 89 -1.92 -5.77 7.08
N SER A 90 -2.44 -6.97 7.32
CA SER A 90 -3.60 -7.18 8.21
C SER A 90 -3.34 -6.77 9.67
N LEU A 91 -2.11 -6.99 10.19
CA LEU A 91 -1.75 -6.58 11.56
C LEU A 91 -1.65 -5.05 11.68
N HIS A 92 -1.14 -4.35 10.67
CA HIS A 92 -1.14 -2.88 10.62
C HIS A 92 -2.55 -2.28 10.50
N LEU A 93 -3.44 -2.91 9.71
CA LEU A 93 -4.86 -2.55 9.66
C LEU A 93 -5.55 -2.74 11.01
N GLU A 94 -5.22 -3.80 11.74
CA GLU A 94 -5.76 -4.05 13.09
C GLU A 94 -5.26 -3.03 14.11
N ILE A 95 -3.98 -2.62 14.06
CA ILE A 95 -3.44 -1.53 14.90
C ILE A 95 -4.21 -0.24 14.65
N ALA A 96 -4.48 0.13 13.38
CA ALA A 96 -5.30 1.30 13.07
C ALA A 96 -6.73 1.17 13.61
N GLY A 97 -7.37 -0.01 13.49
CA GLY A 97 -8.68 -0.28 14.06
C GLY A 97 -8.72 -0.16 15.60
N ASN A 98 -7.66 -0.59 16.27
CA ASN A 98 -7.49 -0.46 17.73
C ASN A 98 -7.27 1.00 18.16
N ILE A 99 -6.50 1.80 17.40
CA ILE A 99 -6.37 3.25 17.68
C ILE A 99 -7.73 3.93 17.54
N LYS A 100 -8.53 3.57 16.52
CA LYS A 100 -9.87 4.13 16.34
C LYS A 100 -10.80 3.85 17.53
N THR A 101 -10.93 2.58 17.91
CA THR A 101 -11.96 2.13 18.86
C THR A 101 -11.56 2.24 20.34
N LEU A 102 -10.27 2.09 20.66
CA LEU A 102 -9.77 2.08 22.04
C LEU A 102 -9.22 3.45 22.49
N VAL A 103 -8.86 4.33 21.55
CA VAL A 103 -8.16 5.60 21.81
C VAL A 103 -9.01 6.78 21.34
N LEU A 104 -9.28 6.89 20.04
CA LEU A 104 -9.93 8.06 19.45
C LEU A 104 -11.41 8.20 19.84
N GLU A 105 -12.22 7.16 19.68
CA GLU A 105 -13.66 7.21 19.97
C GLU A 105 -13.96 7.50 21.46
N PRO A 106 -13.29 6.85 22.45
CA PRO A 106 -13.52 7.17 23.86
C PRO A 106 -12.99 8.54 24.28
N PHE A 107 -11.80 8.94 23.80
CA PHE A 107 -11.19 10.21 24.21
C PHE A 107 -11.91 11.41 23.59
N SER A 108 -12.27 11.36 22.30
CA SER A 108 -13.00 12.46 21.64
C SER A 108 -14.33 12.74 22.33
N LYS A 109 -15.08 11.67 22.70
CA LYS A 109 -16.31 11.80 23.49
C LYS A 109 -16.05 12.47 24.84
N TRP A 110 -15.03 12.03 25.58
CA TRP A 110 -14.68 12.61 26.88
C TRP A 110 -14.30 14.09 26.77
N CYS A 111 -13.64 14.48 25.67
CA CYS A 111 -13.23 15.87 25.42
C CYS A 111 -14.43 16.79 25.21
N SER A 112 -15.42 16.39 24.39
CA SER A 112 -16.68 17.15 24.24
C SER A 112 -17.47 17.24 25.55
N GLU A 113 -17.45 16.19 26.38
CA GLU A 113 -18.04 16.25 27.74
C GLU A 113 -17.25 17.16 28.70
N HIS A 114 -15.95 17.38 28.47
CA HIS A 114 -15.12 18.30 29.24
C HIS A 114 -15.32 19.76 28.81
N GLU A 115 -15.29 20.04 27.51
CA GLU A 115 -15.61 21.34 26.91
C GLU A 115 -16.95 21.89 27.42
N GLN A 116 -18.01 21.07 27.42
CA GLN A 116 -19.33 21.45 27.95
C GLN A 116 -19.31 21.84 29.44
N ARG A 117 -18.45 21.21 30.26
CA ARG A 117 -18.31 21.56 31.68
C ARG A 117 -17.58 22.90 31.86
N VAL A 118 -16.58 23.19 31.04
CA VAL A 118 -15.85 24.47 31.06
C VAL A 118 -16.76 25.61 30.60
N ALA A 119 -17.41 25.48 29.44
CA ALA A 119 -18.31 26.50 28.89
C ALA A 119 -19.53 26.80 29.78
N TYR A 120 -20.12 25.77 30.42
CA TYR A 120 -21.17 25.97 31.42
C TYR A 120 -20.65 26.80 32.62
N SER A 121 -19.47 26.46 33.12
CA SER A 121 -18.87 27.13 34.27
C SER A 121 -18.52 28.59 33.98
N GLU A 122 -17.97 28.85 32.79
CA GLU A 122 -17.69 30.21 32.31
C GLU A 122 -18.98 31.04 32.22
N SER A 123 -20.04 30.51 31.60
CA SER A 123 -21.30 31.25 31.42
C SER A 123 -21.88 31.70 32.76
N VAL A 124 -21.93 30.81 33.76
CA VAL A 124 -22.47 31.15 35.10
C VAL A 124 -21.66 32.25 35.78
N VAL A 125 -20.33 32.17 35.76
CA VAL A 125 -19.45 33.21 36.34
C VAL A 125 -19.57 34.52 35.56
N SER A 126 -19.58 34.46 34.23
CA SER A 126 -19.72 35.59 33.31
C SER A 126 -21.03 36.34 33.52
N ASP A 127 -22.15 35.63 33.68
CA ASP A 127 -23.47 36.24 33.85
C ASP A 127 -23.66 36.86 35.25
N LYS A 128 -23.12 36.23 36.31
CA LYS A 128 -23.08 36.85 37.65
C LYS A 128 -22.16 38.07 37.70
N TYR A 129 -21.01 38.03 37.02
CA TYR A 129 -20.14 39.21 36.86
C TYR A 129 -20.86 40.37 36.15
N LYS A 130 -21.59 40.09 35.05
CA LYS A 130 -22.40 41.12 34.34
C LYS A 130 -23.43 41.77 35.25
N ALA A 131 -24.14 40.98 36.06
CA ALA A 131 -25.12 41.49 37.02
C ALA A 131 -24.47 42.42 38.07
N PHE A 132 -23.40 41.97 38.74
CA PHE A 132 -22.63 42.77 39.70
C PHE A 132 -22.08 44.07 39.07
N LYS A 133 -21.48 43.99 37.88
CA LYS A 133 -20.94 45.14 37.15
C LYS A 133 -22.01 46.18 36.80
N SER A 134 -23.19 45.72 36.38
CA SER A 134 -24.34 46.58 36.06
C SER A 134 -24.87 47.30 37.31
N ALA A 135 -25.06 46.57 38.41
CA ALA A 135 -25.45 47.13 39.70
C ALA A 135 -24.43 48.16 40.21
N LYS A 136 -23.13 47.85 40.14
CA LYS A 136 -22.04 48.76 40.52
C LYS A 136 -22.06 50.06 39.69
N THR A 137 -22.17 49.95 38.37
CA THR A 137 -22.24 51.11 37.46
C THR A 137 -23.48 51.97 37.73
N SER A 138 -24.58 51.35 38.17
CA SER A 138 -25.81 52.06 38.56
C SER A 138 -25.64 52.79 39.89
N LEU A 139 -25.01 52.17 40.88
CA LEU A 139 -24.66 52.82 42.16
C LEU A 139 -23.69 54.00 41.95
N GLU A 140 -22.68 53.86 41.10
CA GLU A 140 -21.74 54.94 40.77
C GLU A 140 -22.41 56.14 40.08
N LYS A 141 -23.56 55.96 39.41
CA LYS A 141 -24.39 57.05 38.90
C LYS A 141 -25.23 57.69 40.00
N LEU A 142 -25.91 56.87 40.81
CA LEU A 142 -26.74 57.33 41.93
C LEU A 142 -25.92 58.14 42.95
N GLN A 143 -24.72 57.67 43.29
CA GLN A 143 -23.75 58.38 44.13
C GLN A 143 -23.41 59.77 43.58
N LYS A 144 -23.23 59.91 42.26
CA LYS A 144 -22.95 61.20 41.61
C LYS A 144 -24.18 62.11 41.61
N LYS A 145 -25.39 61.58 41.38
CA LYS A 145 -26.64 62.35 41.52
C LYS A 145 -26.80 62.88 42.96
N TYR A 146 -26.61 62.01 43.94
CA TYR A 146 -26.63 62.33 45.37
C TYR A 146 -25.61 63.42 45.73
N PHE A 147 -24.30 63.21 45.50
CA PHE A 147 -23.27 64.20 45.87
C PHE A 147 -23.46 65.54 45.14
N ASN A 148 -23.94 65.55 43.89
CA ASN A 148 -24.29 66.79 43.20
C ASN A 148 -25.45 67.52 43.89
N LYS A 149 -26.50 66.81 44.33
CA LYS A 149 -27.64 67.39 45.06
C LYS A 149 -27.25 67.85 46.47
N CYS A 150 -26.44 67.09 47.21
CA CYS A 150 -25.87 67.52 48.49
C CYS A 150 -25.07 68.81 48.33
N ARG A 151 -24.21 68.91 47.30
CA ARG A 151 -23.50 70.15 47.00
C ARG A 151 -24.46 71.31 46.74
N MET A 152 -25.49 71.12 45.90
CA MET A 152 -26.48 72.18 45.63
C MET A 152 -27.24 72.60 46.90
N LEU A 153 -27.46 71.68 47.84
CA LEU A 153 -28.08 71.97 49.13
C LEU A 153 -27.15 72.81 50.03
N GLU A 154 -25.88 72.45 50.15
CA GLU A 154 -24.91 73.26 50.92
C GLU A 154 -24.62 74.62 50.25
N ASP A 155 -24.52 74.66 48.92
CA ASP A 155 -24.43 75.90 48.13
C ASP A 155 -25.69 76.78 48.36
N PHE A 156 -26.88 76.21 48.59
CA PHE A 156 -28.10 76.95 48.97
C PHE A 156 -28.07 77.44 50.42
N LYS A 157 -27.75 76.56 51.38
CA LYS A 157 -27.66 76.91 52.82
C LYS A 157 -26.75 78.11 53.06
N ALA A 158 -25.63 78.18 52.33
CA ALA A 158 -24.65 79.26 52.45
C ALA A 158 -25.16 80.68 52.10
N HIS A 159 -26.36 80.81 51.50
CA HIS A 159 -26.96 82.11 51.15
C HIS A 159 -27.84 82.71 52.27
N TYR A 160 -28.13 81.96 53.33
CA TYR A 160 -29.14 82.31 54.32
C TYR A 160 -28.66 82.04 55.77
N PRO A 161 -29.20 82.74 56.79
CA PRO A 161 -28.96 82.41 58.19
C PRO A 161 -29.73 81.14 58.61
N GLU A 162 -29.18 80.40 59.57
CA GLU A 162 -29.71 79.10 60.02
C GLU A 162 -31.14 79.21 60.59
N GLU A 163 -31.45 80.32 61.26
CA GLU A 163 -32.77 80.66 61.83
C GLU A 163 -33.87 80.84 60.75
N GLU A 164 -33.53 81.40 59.58
CA GLU A 164 -34.46 81.55 58.43
C GLU A 164 -34.69 80.20 57.70
N LEU A 165 -33.70 79.29 57.76
CA LEU A 165 -33.80 77.95 57.20
C LEU A 165 -34.76 77.04 57.99
N GLU A 166 -34.81 77.19 59.30
CA GLU A 166 -35.74 76.45 60.15
C GLU A 166 -37.19 76.94 59.93
N GLU A 167 -37.42 78.27 59.88
CA GLU A 167 -38.72 78.84 59.48
C GLU A 167 -39.19 78.30 58.11
N MET A 168 -38.31 78.26 57.11
CA MET A 168 -38.62 77.77 55.76
C MET A 168 -38.95 76.27 55.69
N LEU A 169 -38.48 75.46 56.65
CA LEU A 169 -38.88 74.05 56.77
C LEU A 169 -40.24 73.90 57.47
N GLU A 170 -40.52 74.69 58.50
CA GLU A 170 -41.82 74.69 59.17
C GLU A 170 -42.94 75.22 58.25
N GLU A 171 -42.71 76.29 57.48
CA GLU A 171 -43.66 76.79 56.47
C GLU A 171 -44.05 75.69 55.46
N ALA A 172 -43.07 74.92 54.97
CA ALA A 172 -43.31 73.84 54.01
C ALA A 172 -44.07 72.64 54.60
N GLN A 173 -43.80 72.28 55.87
CA GLN A 173 -44.53 71.23 56.58
C GLN A 173 -45.99 71.64 56.84
N ASN A 174 -46.21 72.87 57.33
CA ASN A 174 -47.55 73.42 57.57
C ASN A 174 -48.37 73.53 56.27
N THR A 175 -47.74 73.94 55.17
CA THR A 175 -48.40 73.98 53.84
C THR A 175 -48.82 72.57 53.40
N SER A 176 -47.94 71.57 53.54
CA SER A 176 -48.21 70.18 53.16
C SER A 176 -49.41 69.56 53.92
N LEU A 177 -49.61 69.94 55.18
CA LEU A 177 -50.76 69.51 55.99
C LEU A 177 -52.08 70.17 55.54
N SER A 178 -52.02 71.39 54.99
CA SER A 178 -53.20 72.09 54.46
C SER A 178 -53.69 71.50 53.13
N GLU A 179 -52.79 71.04 52.26
CA GLU A 179 -53.16 70.43 50.97
C GLU A 179 -53.79 69.03 51.13
N GLN A 180 -53.36 68.27 52.15
CA GLN A 180 -53.90 66.93 52.44
C GLN A 180 -55.38 66.93 52.90
N SER A 181 -55.92 68.05 53.37
CA SER A 181 -57.29 68.13 53.92
C SER A 181 -58.37 68.55 52.92
N ILE A 182 -58.06 68.59 51.62
CA ILE A 182 -58.98 69.04 50.55
C ILE A 182 -59.34 67.92 49.53
N GLN A 183 -58.72 66.73 49.61
CA GLN A 183 -58.84 65.69 48.56
C GLN A 183 -59.52 64.36 48.96
N GLU A 184 -60.51 64.36 49.87
CA GLU A 184 -61.28 63.14 50.22
C GLU A 184 -62.78 63.15 49.81
N GLU A 185 -63.39 64.28 49.43
CA GLU A 185 -64.79 64.32 48.94
C GLU A 185 -64.96 65.05 47.59
N GLN A 186 -64.61 64.40 46.48
CA GLN A 186 -65.31 64.58 45.19
C GLN A 186 -64.98 63.45 44.19
N GLY A 187 -65.81 62.40 44.20
CA GLY A 187 -65.81 61.40 43.14
C GLY A 187 -66.51 61.91 41.89
N TYR A 188 -65.78 62.55 40.99
CA TYR A 188 -66.26 62.82 39.63
C TYR A 188 -66.15 61.55 38.78
N GLU A 189 -67.29 60.91 38.47
CA GLU A 189 -67.36 60.08 37.27
C GLU A 189 -67.30 61.02 36.06
N ASP A 190 -66.16 61.01 35.37
CA ASP A 190 -65.94 61.80 34.16
C ASP A 190 -66.56 61.05 32.97
N ASP A 191 -67.74 61.50 32.53
CA ASP A 191 -68.52 60.93 31.43
C ASP A 191 -67.89 61.29 30.06
N GLU A 192 -66.64 60.85 29.85
CA GLU A 192 -65.97 60.85 28.55
C GLU A 192 -66.75 59.99 27.55
N THR A 193 -67.65 60.65 26.80
CA THR A 193 -68.41 60.06 25.69
C THR A 193 -67.56 60.13 24.42
N TYR A 194 -67.09 58.98 23.95
CA TYR A 194 -66.33 58.87 22.70
C TYR A 194 -67.29 58.76 21.51
N PHE A 195 -66.83 59.05 20.28
CA PHE A 195 -67.65 58.97 19.08
C PHE A 195 -67.06 58.01 18.04
N PHE A 196 -67.89 57.09 17.52
CA PHE A 196 -67.54 56.18 16.43
C PHE A 196 -68.68 56.15 15.39
N ASP A 197 -68.39 56.43 14.11
CA ASP A 197 -69.39 56.60 13.03
C ASP A 197 -70.59 57.49 13.44
N ASN A 198 -70.27 58.63 14.09
CA ASN A 198 -71.22 59.59 14.68
C ASN A 198 -72.16 59.03 15.77
N LYS A 199 -71.96 57.79 16.25
CA LYS A 199 -72.66 57.23 17.41
C LYS A 199 -71.87 57.58 18.69
N PRO A 200 -72.52 58.13 19.75
CA PRO A 200 -71.88 58.25 21.06
C PRO A 200 -71.63 56.87 21.67
N CYS A 201 -70.53 56.73 22.40
CA CYS A 201 -70.07 55.48 22.98
C CYS A 201 -69.50 55.72 24.39
N ASP A 202 -70.20 55.22 25.40
CA ASP A 202 -69.83 55.36 26.80
C ASP A 202 -68.51 54.64 27.11
N ARG A 203 -67.76 55.13 28.11
CA ARG A 203 -66.49 54.55 28.58
C ARG A 203 -66.56 53.03 28.87
N LYS A 204 -67.73 52.51 29.23
CA LYS A 204 -68.00 51.07 29.48
C LYS A 204 -68.00 50.25 28.18
N ASP A 205 -68.61 50.74 27.12
CA ASP A 205 -68.67 50.06 25.81
C ASP A 205 -67.38 50.26 25.02
N ALA A 206 -66.80 51.47 25.07
CA ALA A 206 -65.48 51.75 24.52
C ALA A 206 -64.42 50.82 25.14
N LYS A 207 -64.52 50.50 26.44
CA LYS A 207 -63.66 49.49 27.08
C LYS A 207 -63.82 48.10 26.46
N VAL A 208 -65.05 47.63 26.21
CA VAL A 208 -65.29 46.32 25.58
C VAL A 208 -64.73 46.29 24.16
N LEU A 209 -64.99 47.33 23.38
CA LEU A 209 -64.50 47.51 22.01
C LEU A 209 -62.96 47.50 21.95
N LEU A 210 -62.30 48.35 22.72
CA LEU A 210 -60.83 48.45 22.76
C LEU A 210 -60.17 47.16 23.29
N SER A 211 -60.79 46.47 24.25
CA SER A 211 -60.30 45.16 24.73
C SER A 211 -60.37 44.08 23.64
N SER A 212 -61.44 44.07 22.84
CA SER A 212 -61.61 43.17 21.70
C SER A 212 -60.59 43.45 20.59
N ILE A 213 -60.32 44.73 20.31
CA ILE A 213 -59.29 45.16 19.34
C ILE A 213 -57.89 44.70 19.79
N LEU A 214 -57.48 45.03 21.02
CA LEU A 214 -56.14 44.70 21.53
C LEU A 214 -55.91 43.18 21.70
N SER A 215 -56.96 42.38 21.88
CA SER A 215 -56.87 40.92 21.98
C SER A 215 -56.68 40.23 20.61
N ASN A 216 -57.18 40.84 19.54
CA ASN A 216 -57.27 40.23 18.21
C ASN A 216 -56.31 40.84 17.18
N ILE A 217 -55.79 42.06 17.40
CA ILE A 217 -54.75 42.67 16.56
C ILE A 217 -53.37 42.39 17.15
N GLU A 218 -52.49 41.78 16.35
CA GLU A 218 -51.07 41.58 16.71
C GLU A 218 -50.36 42.93 16.98
N LEU A 219 -50.04 43.16 18.25
CA LEU A 219 -49.17 44.24 18.71
C LEU A 219 -47.70 43.88 18.45
N THR A 220 -46.98 44.75 17.77
CA THR A 220 -45.58 44.57 17.38
C THR A 220 -44.69 45.70 17.91
N SER A 221 -43.37 45.54 17.82
CA SER A 221 -42.43 46.66 18.01
C SER A 221 -41.85 47.10 16.67
N HIS A 222 -41.79 48.41 16.43
CA HIS A 222 -41.33 49.00 15.18
C HIS A 222 -40.19 50.00 15.42
N LYS A 223 -39.05 49.78 14.77
CA LYS A 223 -37.84 50.60 14.93
C LYS A 223 -37.76 51.65 13.83
N VAL A 224 -37.93 52.92 14.21
CA VAL A 224 -37.75 54.07 13.33
C VAL A 224 -36.29 54.54 13.39
N PRO A 225 -35.62 54.78 12.25
CA PRO A 225 -34.30 55.40 12.23
C PRO A 225 -34.29 56.74 12.99
N ILE A 226 -33.24 57.01 13.76
CA ILE A 226 -33.05 58.20 14.61
C ILE A 226 -34.03 58.30 15.80
N LEU A 227 -35.32 58.01 15.63
CA LEU A 227 -36.36 58.16 16.67
C LEU A 227 -36.50 56.96 17.63
N GLY A 228 -35.90 55.81 17.33
CA GLY A 228 -35.84 54.65 18.25
C GLY A 228 -36.91 53.59 18.00
N THR A 229 -37.12 52.72 18.99
CA THR A 229 -38.08 51.60 18.92
C THR A 229 -39.38 51.98 19.62
N TYR A 230 -40.49 51.95 18.87
CA TYR A 230 -41.84 52.10 19.41
C TYR A 230 -42.43 50.72 19.70
N TYR A 231 -43.06 50.57 20.86
CA TYR A 231 -43.76 49.36 21.30
C TYR A 231 -45.28 49.55 21.18
N ASN A 232 -46.04 48.45 21.18
CA ASN A 232 -47.49 48.43 21.00
C ASN A 232 -47.95 49.09 19.69
N VAL A 233 -47.38 48.61 18.58
CA VAL A 233 -47.59 49.17 17.24
C VAL A 233 -48.35 48.18 16.34
N SER A 234 -49.36 48.67 15.64
CA SER A 234 -50.15 47.95 14.63
C SER A 234 -50.10 48.68 13.29
N THR A 235 -50.24 47.99 12.15
CA THR A 235 -50.35 48.67 10.85
C THR A 235 -51.78 49.13 10.58
N GLY A 236 -51.95 50.22 9.81
CA GLY A 236 -53.27 50.71 9.40
C GLY A 236 -54.10 49.61 8.73
N SER A 237 -53.49 48.80 7.86
CA SER A 237 -54.14 47.66 7.20
C SER A 237 -54.69 46.61 8.18
N LYS A 238 -54.01 46.34 9.30
CA LYS A 238 -54.47 45.37 10.31
C LYS A 238 -55.66 45.91 11.10
N ILE A 239 -55.67 47.21 11.39
CA ILE A 239 -56.80 47.89 12.05
C ILE A 239 -58.02 47.86 11.12
N THR A 240 -57.88 48.24 9.85
CA THR A 240 -58.98 48.20 8.87
C THR A 240 -59.50 46.79 8.64
N GLN A 241 -58.61 45.79 8.53
CA GLN A 241 -59.02 44.39 8.38
C GLN A 241 -59.80 43.89 9.61
N TRP A 242 -59.33 44.18 10.82
CA TRP A 242 -60.05 43.79 12.05
C TRP A 242 -61.48 44.35 12.06
N VAL A 243 -61.66 45.62 11.68
CA VAL A 243 -62.98 46.26 11.60
C VAL A 243 -63.91 45.54 10.63
N LEU A 244 -63.41 45.24 9.42
CA LEU A 244 -64.17 44.52 8.38
C LEU A 244 -64.55 43.10 8.79
N ASP A 245 -63.70 42.41 9.54
CA ASP A 245 -63.95 41.02 9.97
C ASP A 245 -64.85 40.93 11.22
N ASN A 246 -64.72 41.86 12.18
CA ASN A 246 -65.33 41.76 13.52
C ASN A 246 -66.61 42.60 13.71
N LEU A 247 -66.81 43.70 12.98
CA LEU A 247 -67.98 44.58 13.16
C LEU A 247 -68.98 44.40 12.00
N GLU A 248 -70.18 43.88 12.28
CA GLU A 248 -71.14 43.52 11.23
C GLU A 248 -71.63 44.72 10.40
N ASP A 249 -71.81 45.89 11.03
CA ASP A 249 -72.15 47.18 10.38
C ASP A 249 -71.14 47.60 9.27
N TYR A 250 -69.91 47.09 9.31
CA TYR A 250 -68.80 47.51 8.46
C TYR A 250 -68.45 46.48 7.36
N LYS A 251 -69.00 45.26 7.41
CA LYS A 251 -68.68 44.15 6.51
C LYS A 251 -68.84 44.53 5.04
N GLY A 252 -67.71 44.64 4.33
CA GLY A 252 -67.66 44.94 2.90
C GLY A 252 -67.56 46.43 2.52
N SER A 253 -67.44 47.36 3.47
CA SER A 253 -67.27 48.80 3.19
C SER A 253 -65.92 49.30 3.72
N ILE A 254 -64.94 49.39 2.82
CA ILE A 254 -63.58 49.85 3.14
C ILE A 254 -63.61 51.30 3.64
N ASP A 255 -64.37 52.18 2.99
CA ASP A 255 -64.48 53.60 3.33
C ASP A 255 -64.92 53.83 4.80
N ARG A 256 -65.87 53.01 5.30
CA ARG A 256 -66.28 53.06 6.72
C ARG A 256 -65.23 52.49 7.67
N ALA A 257 -64.51 51.45 7.26
CA ALA A 257 -63.43 50.89 8.08
C ALA A 257 -62.21 51.84 8.15
N GLU A 258 -62.02 52.70 7.14
CA GLU A 258 -61.08 53.82 7.18
C GLU A 258 -61.58 54.97 8.06
N GLN A 259 -62.87 55.29 8.04
CA GLN A 259 -63.47 56.25 9.00
C GLN A 259 -63.35 55.76 10.45
N PHE A 260 -63.56 54.47 10.75
CA PHE A 260 -63.32 53.95 12.11
C PHE A 260 -61.86 54.10 12.54
N GLY A 261 -60.90 53.94 11.62
CA GLY A 261 -59.49 54.24 11.85
C GLY A 261 -59.21 55.73 12.10
N GLN A 262 -59.99 56.62 11.48
CA GLN A 262 -59.97 58.06 11.77
C GLN A 262 -60.53 58.36 13.16
N ASP A 263 -61.65 57.76 13.54
CA ASP A 263 -62.27 57.93 14.85
C ASP A 263 -61.30 57.49 15.98
N LEU A 264 -60.49 56.43 15.76
CA LEU A 264 -59.41 56.03 16.69
C LEU A 264 -58.28 57.07 16.83
N LEU A 265 -58.00 57.87 15.79
CA LEU A 265 -57.04 58.99 15.85
C LEU A 265 -57.65 60.21 16.57
N ASP A 266 -58.90 60.52 16.27
CA ASP A 266 -59.56 61.75 16.74
C ASP A 266 -60.03 61.64 18.20
N ASN A 267 -60.52 60.47 18.66
CA ASN A 267 -60.64 60.14 20.09
C ASN A 267 -59.27 59.95 20.76
N GLY A 268 -58.16 60.05 20.01
CA GLY A 268 -56.82 60.05 20.55
C GLY A 268 -56.29 58.69 21.03
N PHE A 269 -56.93 57.57 20.70
CA PHE A 269 -56.49 56.24 21.14
C PHE A 269 -55.21 55.76 20.44
N ILE A 270 -54.97 56.17 19.19
CA ILE A 270 -53.75 55.84 18.44
C ILE A 270 -52.95 57.07 17.99
N ARG A 271 -51.73 56.85 17.49
CA ARG A 271 -50.84 57.88 16.90
C ARG A 271 -50.02 57.31 15.75
N LEU A 272 -49.96 58.00 14.61
CA LEU A 272 -49.09 57.63 13.48
C LEU A 272 -47.60 57.81 13.84
N ILE A 273 -46.78 56.83 13.43
CA ILE A 273 -45.33 56.73 13.65
C ILE A 273 -44.58 56.81 12.31
N GLY A 274 -43.45 57.52 12.29
CA GLY A 274 -42.48 57.51 11.18
C GLY A 274 -42.61 58.62 10.12
N SER A 275 -43.63 59.48 10.18
CA SER A 275 -43.75 60.66 9.30
C SER A 275 -43.37 61.94 10.03
N MET A 276 -42.57 62.81 9.38
CA MET A 276 -42.27 64.18 9.87
C MET A 276 -43.41 65.18 9.62
N SER A 277 -44.46 64.78 8.88
CA SER A 277 -45.72 65.51 8.81
C SER A 277 -46.81 64.69 9.49
N ALA A 278 -47.47 65.27 10.48
CA ALA A 278 -48.63 64.67 11.13
C ALA A 278 -49.86 64.79 10.21
N SER A 279 -49.98 63.88 9.25
CA SER A 279 -51.22 63.68 8.50
C SER A 279 -52.33 63.35 9.49
N LYS A 280 -53.34 64.23 9.60
CA LYS A 280 -54.50 64.01 10.48
C LYS A 280 -55.30 62.77 10.08
N ASN A 281 -55.25 62.43 8.79
CA ASN A 281 -56.00 61.34 8.19
C ASN A 281 -55.39 59.97 8.54
N PHE A 282 -56.24 59.01 8.89
CA PHE A 282 -55.94 57.59 8.91
C PHE A 282 -55.63 57.07 7.49
N ILE A 283 -54.74 56.09 7.39
CA ILE A 283 -54.30 55.49 6.12
C ILE A 283 -54.27 53.97 6.26
N ASN A 284 -55.20 53.31 5.57
CA ASN A 284 -55.26 51.86 5.41
C ASN A 284 -54.09 51.36 4.56
N SER A 285 -52.97 51.07 5.21
CA SER A 285 -51.77 50.54 4.56
C SER A 285 -50.93 49.71 5.53
N SER A 286 -50.22 48.73 4.99
CA SER A 286 -49.23 47.94 5.72
C SER A 286 -47.92 48.70 5.95
N GLN A 287 -47.71 49.84 5.29
CA GLN A 287 -46.53 50.69 5.42
C GLN A 287 -46.70 51.80 6.49
N PHE A 288 -47.93 52.03 6.96
CA PHE A 288 -48.26 53.06 7.94
C PHE A 288 -48.50 52.42 9.30
N TYR A 289 -47.73 52.87 10.30
CA TYR A 289 -47.64 52.25 11.63
C TYR A 289 -48.27 53.15 12.69
N TYR A 290 -49.20 52.61 13.46
CA TYR A 290 -49.93 53.31 14.50
C TYR A 290 -49.60 52.73 15.88
N GLN A 291 -49.15 53.57 16.80
CA GLN A 291 -48.92 53.21 18.20
C GLN A 291 -50.18 53.46 19.03
N TRP A 292 -50.54 52.50 19.88
CA TRP A 292 -51.62 52.63 20.87
C TRP A 292 -51.14 53.48 22.07
N LYS A 293 -51.95 54.46 22.50
CA LYS A 293 -51.58 55.37 23.61
C LYS A 293 -51.91 54.77 24.99
N PRO A 294 -51.23 55.21 26.08
CA PRO A 294 -51.43 54.69 27.45
C PRO A 294 -52.90 54.67 27.92
N ILE A 295 -53.69 55.70 27.57
CA ILE A 295 -55.13 55.80 27.92
C ILE A 295 -55.94 54.56 27.52
N VAL A 296 -55.58 53.88 26.43
CA VAL A 296 -56.24 52.65 25.98
C VAL A 296 -55.97 51.48 26.95
N PHE A 297 -54.74 51.36 27.43
CA PHE A 297 -54.33 50.33 28.39
C PHE A 297 -54.90 50.62 29.79
N GLU A 298 -55.04 51.90 30.15
CA GLU A 298 -55.71 52.33 31.38
C GLU A 298 -57.22 52.01 31.39
N ILE A 299 -57.94 52.34 30.30
CA ILE A 299 -59.37 52.01 30.13
C ILE A 299 -59.59 50.49 30.14
N THR A 300 -58.82 49.74 29.33
CA THR A 300 -58.98 48.29 29.22
C THR A 300 -58.50 47.53 30.46
N LYS A 301 -57.47 48.03 31.15
CA LYS A 301 -56.69 47.33 32.20
C LYS A 301 -56.00 46.06 31.70
N LEU A 302 -55.71 45.99 30.40
CA LEU A 302 -54.86 44.97 29.80
C LEU A 302 -53.39 45.41 29.94
N PHE A 303 -52.55 44.56 30.53
CA PHE A 303 -51.14 44.89 30.76
C PHE A 303 -50.33 45.02 29.46
N GLU A 304 -49.31 45.87 29.50
CA GLU A 304 -48.41 46.12 28.36
C GLU A 304 -47.57 44.87 28.02
N PHE A 305 -47.96 44.21 26.92
CA PHE A 305 -47.25 43.14 26.21
C PHE A 305 -46.67 42.00 27.07
N ASP A 306 -47.52 41.00 27.33
CA ASP A 306 -47.07 39.68 27.81
C ASP A 306 -46.20 38.96 26.77
N LEU A 307 -44.94 38.68 27.13
CA LEU A 307 -43.99 37.97 26.28
C LEU A 307 -44.14 36.43 26.28
N SER A 308 -45.09 35.87 27.04
CA SER A 308 -45.20 34.42 27.32
C SER A 308 -45.27 33.50 26.10
N GLN A 309 -45.73 33.98 24.93
CA GLN A 309 -45.99 33.12 23.76
C GLN A 309 -44.86 33.09 22.72
N SER A 310 -43.75 33.82 22.92
CA SER A 310 -42.58 33.76 22.03
C SER A 310 -41.67 32.58 22.37
N LYS A 311 -41.83 31.44 21.68
CA LYS A 311 -40.97 30.25 21.85
C LYS A 311 -39.56 30.42 21.25
N LYS A 312 -38.69 31.21 21.92
CA LYS A 312 -37.22 31.02 22.06
C LYS A 312 -36.54 32.26 22.66
N SER A 313 -36.36 32.29 23.97
CA SER A 313 -35.15 32.83 24.63
C SER A 313 -35.13 32.38 26.09
N ALA A 314 -34.02 31.81 26.56
CA ALA A 314 -33.81 31.52 27.97
C ALA A 314 -32.94 32.62 28.57
N ASN A 315 -33.60 33.70 29.04
CA ASN A 315 -33.14 34.66 30.06
C ASN A 315 -34.10 35.87 30.09
N TYR A 316 -35.11 35.82 30.95
CA TYR A 316 -35.95 36.97 31.30
C TYR A 316 -36.52 36.78 32.71
N ASP A 317 -36.15 37.65 33.64
CA ASP A 317 -36.74 37.70 34.99
C ASP A 317 -37.86 38.76 34.99
N PRO A 318 -39.14 38.38 35.23
CA PRO A 318 -40.25 39.33 35.24
C PRO A 318 -40.09 40.44 36.29
N ILE A 319 -39.52 40.13 37.47
CA ILE A 319 -39.54 41.01 38.64
C ILE A 319 -38.62 42.22 38.43
N SER A 320 -37.45 42.02 37.83
CA SER A 320 -36.54 43.12 37.49
C SER A 320 -37.10 44.07 36.43
N SER A 321 -38.12 43.68 35.67
CA SER A 321 -38.57 44.44 34.50
C SER A 321 -39.57 45.56 34.80
N SER A 322 -40.32 45.45 35.90
CA SER A 322 -41.41 46.38 36.24
C SER A 322 -40.90 47.68 36.87
N SER A 323 -39.93 47.60 37.78
CA SER A 323 -39.42 48.76 38.53
C SER A 323 -38.61 49.74 37.67
N SER A 324 -38.05 49.29 36.54
CA SER A 324 -37.15 50.11 35.72
C SER A 324 -37.87 51.04 34.72
N ARG A 325 -39.05 50.64 34.21
CA ARG A 325 -39.66 51.28 33.03
C ARG A 325 -40.28 52.65 33.32
N ALA A 326 -40.92 52.82 34.49
CA ALA A 326 -41.51 54.10 34.87
C ALA A 326 -40.45 55.18 35.14
N ASN A 327 -39.42 54.84 35.92
CA ASN A 327 -38.40 55.79 36.33
C ASN A 327 -37.55 56.29 35.15
N HIS A 328 -37.23 55.43 34.17
CA HIS A 328 -36.35 55.80 33.06
C HIS A 328 -36.81 56.99 32.21
N PHE A 329 -38.12 57.31 32.13
CA PHE A 329 -38.55 58.51 31.40
C PHE A 329 -38.35 59.79 32.21
N ALA A 330 -38.55 59.74 33.53
CA ALA A 330 -38.29 60.86 34.44
C ALA A 330 -36.77 61.10 34.61
N ASP A 331 -36.00 60.03 34.88
CA ASP A 331 -34.53 60.05 34.95
C ASP A 331 -33.92 60.63 33.67
N TYR A 332 -34.41 60.22 32.49
CA TYR A 332 -33.91 60.75 31.22
C TYR A 332 -34.24 62.23 31.03
N PHE A 333 -35.41 62.69 31.46
CA PHE A 333 -35.81 64.09 31.33
C PHE A 333 -34.98 65.00 32.26
N ASP A 334 -34.65 64.55 33.48
CA ASP A 334 -33.78 65.29 34.40
C ASP A 334 -32.29 65.16 34.06
N ASP A 335 -31.81 64.01 33.57
CA ASP A 335 -30.46 63.87 33.00
C ASP A 335 -30.27 64.82 31.82
N VAL A 336 -31.30 65.03 30.99
CA VAL A 336 -31.29 66.01 29.89
C VAL A 336 -31.29 67.45 30.41
N LYS A 337 -32.11 67.82 31.41
CA LYS A 337 -32.05 69.17 32.04
C LYS A 337 -30.65 69.45 32.62
N GLN A 338 -30.06 68.48 33.29
CA GLN A 338 -28.73 68.58 33.89
C GLN A 338 -27.64 68.68 32.82
N ALA A 339 -27.72 67.90 31.74
CA ALA A 339 -26.80 67.98 30.60
C ALA A 339 -26.93 69.28 29.79
N MET A 340 -28.12 69.90 29.77
CA MET A 340 -28.36 71.20 29.14
C MET A 340 -27.97 72.40 30.03
N GLY A 341 -27.54 72.17 31.29
CA GLY A 341 -27.14 73.23 32.21
C GLY A 341 -28.28 74.09 32.74
N VAL A 342 -29.54 73.64 32.64
CA VAL A 342 -30.74 74.41 33.01
C VAL A 342 -31.04 74.32 34.52
N THR A 343 -30.18 73.68 35.29
CA THR A 343 -30.31 73.55 36.75
C THR A 343 -29.71 74.75 37.50
N THR A 344 -30.13 75.97 37.15
CA THR A 344 -30.01 77.13 38.05
C THR A 344 -31.09 77.00 39.11
N VAL A 345 -30.72 76.54 40.31
CA VAL A 345 -31.56 76.69 41.51
C VAL A 345 -31.76 78.18 41.73
N ASP A 346 -33.01 78.60 41.94
CA ASP A 346 -33.29 79.99 42.26
C ASP A 346 -33.11 80.18 43.76
N TYR A 347 -31.95 80.68 44.14
CA TYR A 347 -31.57 80.97 45.53
C TYR A 347 -32.44 82.05 46.19
N ASN A 348 -33.45 82.60 45.51
CA ASN A 348 -34.44 83.52 46.08
C ASN A 348 -35.81 82.84 46.35
N ASP A 349 -36.06 81.65 45.81
CA ASP A 349 -37.32 80.91 45.99
C ASP A 349 -37.25 80.04 47.25
N ARG A 350 -37.79 80.55 48.36
CA ARG A 350 -37.87 79.83 49.64
C ARG A 350 -38.47 78.42 49.52
N SER A 351 -39.38 78.19 48.57
CA SER A 351 -40.01 76.88 48.38
C SER A 351 -39.07 75.81 47.82
N GLN A 352 -37.89 76.19 47.29
CA GLN A 352 -36.90 75.24 46.77
C GLN A 352 -36.08 74.56 47.89
N TYR A 353 -35.91 75.19 49.05
CA TYR A 353 -35.12 74.62 50.14
C TYR A 353 -35.71 73.29 50.65
N ALA A 354 -36.98 73.29 51.08
CA ALA A 354 -37.65 72.09 51.59
C ALA A 354 -37.77 70.98 50.52
N LYS A 355 -37.89 71.33 49.24
CA LYS A 355 -37.87 70.38 48.11
C LYS A 355 -36.47 69.75 47.98
N LEU A 356 -35.41 70.55 48.02
CA LEU A 356 -34.04 70.11 47.85
C LEU A 356 -33.54 69.25 49.03
N VAL A 357 -33.94 69.57 50.27
CA VAL A 357 -33.74 68.70 51.45
C VAL A 357 -34.40 67.34 51.22
N LYS A 358 -35.70 67.32 50.89
CA LYS A 358 -36.47 66.09 50.66
C LYS A 358 -35.91 65.25 49.49
N GLU A 359 -35.39 65.88 48.45
CA GLU A 359 -34.69 65.19 47.35
C GLU A 359 -33.37 64.58 47.81
N VAL A 360 -32.57 65.28 48.62
CA VAL A 360 -31.32 64.75 49.19
C VAL A 360 -31.60 63.56 50.12
N ASP A 361 -32.56 63.66 51.04
CA ASP A 361 -32.95 62.56 51.94
C ASP A 361 -33.44 61.33 51.16
N THR A 362 -34.22 61.56 50.10
CA THR A 362 -34.71 60.49 49.21
C THR A 362 -33.55 59.81 48.48
N LEU A 363 -32.58 60.58 47.98
CA LEU A 363 -31.40 60.05 47.30
C LEU A 363 -30.44 59.36 48.27
N ASP A 364 -30.31 59.82 49.52
CA ASP A 364 -29.51 59.18 50.57
C ASP A 364 -30.06 57.78 50.87
N LEU A 365 -31.37 57.69 51.14
CA LEU A 365 -32.05 56.44 51.44
C LEU A 365 -31.95 55.45 50.26
N GLN A 366 -32.13 55.92 49.02
CA GLN A 366 -31.94 55.11 47.81
C GLN A 366 -30.48 54.65 47.65
N TYR A 367 -29.50 55.54 47.89
CA TYR A 367 -28.08 55.24 47.78
C TYR A 367 -27.65 54.21 48.83
N PHE A 368 -28.10 54.35 50.08
CA PHE A 368 -27.88 53.38 51.15
C PHE A 368 -28.49 52.00 50.83
N GLN A 369 -29.76 51.96 50.40
CA GLN A 369 -30.44 50.71 50.02
C GLN A 369 -29.74 50.02 48.83
N THR A 370 -29.37 50.79 47.80
CA THR A 370 -28.67 50.27 46.62
C THR A 370 -27.24 49.80 46.95
N THR A 371 -26.56 50.46 47.91
CA THR A 371 -25.24 50.02 48.40
C THR A 371 -25.34 48.67 49.12
N LYS A 372 -26.36 48.49 49.98
CA LYS A 372 -26.62 47.23 50.68
C LYS A 372 -26.92 46.09 49.69
N GLU A 373 -27.70 46.35 48.65
CA GLU A 373 -28.00 45.34 47.62
C GLU A 373 -26.79 45.03 46.73
N LEU A 374 -25.93 46.02 46.44
CA LEU A 374 -24.67 45.78 45.74
C LEU A 374 -23.72 44.87 46.54
N ASP A 375 -23.63 45.03 47.86
CA ASP A 375 -22.82 44.15 48.70
C ASP A 375 -23.40 42.74 48.76
N ARG A 376 -24.74 42.59 48.79
CA ARG A 376 -25.40 41.29 48.66
C ARG A 376 -25.04 40.59 47.34
N LEU A 377 -25.06 41.33 46.23
CA LEU A 377 -24.66 40.83 44.90
C LEU A 377 -23.15 40.54 44.81
N ARG A 378 -22.30 41.28 45.53
CA ARG A 378 -20.86 41.01 45.63
C ARG A 378 -20.60 39.68 46.32
N CYS A 379 -21.20 39.44 47.48
CA CYS A 379 -21.06 38.18 48.21
C CYS A 379 -21.61 36.99 47.42
N GLU A 380 -22.80 37.13 46.81
CA GLU A 380 -23.38 36.09 45.93
C GLU A 380 -22.47 35.74 44.74
N PHE A 381 -21.79 36.74 44.15
CA PHE A 381 -20.80 36.53 43.11
C PHE A 381 -19.54 35.83 43.64
N GLU A 382 -19.01 36.27 44.79
CA GLU A 382 -17.82 35.69 45.42
C GLU A 382 -18.02 34.21 45.78
N GLU A 383 -19.19 33.86 46.33
CA GLU A 383 -19.59 32.47 46.65
C GLU A 383 -19.64 31.59 45.39
N ILE A 384 -20.34 32.04 44.35
CA ILE A 384 -20.47 31.29 43.09
C ILE A 384 -19.11 31.10 42.41
N VAL A 385 -18.24 32.11 42.42
CA VAL A 385 -16.89 32.02 41.88
C VAL A 385 -16.03 31.03 42.69
N MET A 386 -16.10 31.04 44.03
CA MET A 386 -15.38 30.06 44.87
C MET A 386 -15.75 28.61 44.51
N ASP A 387 -17.04 28.31 44.35
CA ASP A 387 -17.52 26.98 43.98
C ASP A 387 -17.10 26.60 42.55
N HIS A 388 -17.30 27.49 41.58
CA HIS A 388 -16.97 27.23 40.17
C HIS A 388 -15.46 27.09 39.93
N LEU A 389 -14.61 27.90 40.57
CA LEU A 389 -13.15 27.74 40.52
C LEU A 389 -12.72 26.41 41.18
N THR A 390 -13.36 26.01 42.27
CA THR A 390 -13.10 24.74 42.96
C THR A 390 -13.54 23.53 42.13
N PHE A 391 -14.61 23.65 41.34
CA PHE A 391 -15.04 22.64 40.38
C PHE A 391 -14.10 22.56 39.17
N MET A 392 -13.73 23.68 38.56
CA MET A 392 -12.78 23.73 37.44
C MET A 392 -11.40 23.16 37.80
N HIS A 393 -10.93 23.39 39.03
CA HIS A 393 -9.69 22.77 39.52
C HIS A 393 -9.74 21.23 39.51
N LYS A 394 -10.90 20.62 39.78
CA LYS A 394 -11.11 19.17 39.68
C LYS A 394 -11.18 18.73 38.22
N CYS A 395 -11.92 19.46 37.37
CA CYS A 395 -12.03 19.16 35.95
C CYS A 395 -10.67 19.18 35.23
N GLU A 396 -9.81 20.16 35.52
CA GLU A 396 -8.48 20.26 34.92
C GLU A 396 -7.54 19.13 35.41
N LEU A 397 -7.57 18.83 36.71
CA LEU A 397 -6.83 17.67 37.24
C LEU A 397 -7.29 16.35 36.61
N ASP A 398 -8.58 16.21 36.29
CA ASP A 398 -9.12 15.05 35.58
C ASP A 398 -8.80 15.05 34.08
N ARG A 399 -8.62 16.22 33.44
CA ARG A 399 -8.07 16.35 32.07
C ARG A 399 -6.64 15.83 31.99
N MET A 400 -5.77 16.24 32.91
CA MET A 400 -4.40 15.73 32.98
C MET A 400 -4.35 14.20 33.18
N LYS A 401 -5.28 13.63 33.96
CA LYS A 401 -5.43 12.17 34.10
C LYS A 401 -5.94 11.51 32.80
N ALA A 402 -6.90 12.13 32.11
CA ALA A 402 -7.44 11.62 30.85
C ALA A 402 -6.36 11.57 29.76
N ILE A 403 -5.57 12.64 29.59
CA ILE A 403 -4.40 12.68 28.69
C ILE A 403 -3.40 11.57 29.03
N LYS A 404 -3.06 11.41 30.32
CA LYS A 404 -2.17 10.33 30.78
C LYS A 404 -2.72 8.93 30.46
N LYS A 405 -4.04 8.73 30.57
CA LYS A 405 -4.68 7.44 30.25
C LYS A 405 -4.69 7.18 28.74
N VAL A 406 -5.14 8.13 27.91
CA VAL A 406 -5.22 7.92 26.46
C VAL A 406 -3.84 7.69 25.84
N MET A 407 -2.79 8.35 26.36
CA MET A 407 -1.39 8.05 25.98
C MET A 407 -0.98 6.60 26.30
N PHE A 408 -1.39 6.06 27.46
CA PHE A 408 -1.14 4.66 27.80
C PHE A 408 -1.95 3.69 26.92
N ASP A 409 -3.23 3.98 26.68
CA ASP A 409 -4.09 3.18 25.80
C ASP A 409 -3.51 3.13 24.38
N PHE A 410 -3.06 4.28 23.86
CA PHE A 410 -2.41 4.43 22.56
C PHE A 410 -1.12 3.61 22.44
N VAL A 411 -0.19 3.73 23.39
CA VAL A 411 1.05 2.92 23.41
C VAL A 411 0.73 1.42 23.47
N SER A 412 -0.31 1.04 24.23
CA SER A 412 -0.75 -0.36 24.36
C SER A 412 -1.21 -0.97 23.02
N THR A 413 -1.80 -0.18 22.10
CA THR A 413 -2.23 -0.68 20.78
C THR A 413 -1.08 -1.28 19.96
N PHE A 414 0.12 -0.68 20.06
CA PHE A 414 1.33 -1.17 19.39
C PHE A 414 1.97 -2.33 20.17
N SER A 415 2.15 -2.17 21.49
CA SER A 415 2.80 -3.17 22.35
C SER A 415 2.13 -4.55 22.26
N ASN A 416 0.80 -4.59 22.18
CA ASN A 416 0.00 -5.81 22.07
C ASN A 416 0.13 -6.54 20.71
N ARG A 417 0.90 -6.00 19.74
CA ARG A 417 1.09 -6.60 18.41
C ARG A 417 2.55 -6.83 18.01
N VAL A 418 3.52 -6.37 18.81
CA VAL A 418 4.97 -6.58 18.56
C VAL A 418 5.32 -8.06 18.38
N THR A 419 4.80 -8.94 19.25
CA THR A 419 5.06 -10.39 19.17
C THR A 419 4.52 -11.02 17.89
N SER A 420 3.32 -10.64 17.45
CA SER A 420 2.70 -11.14 16.22
C SER A 420 3.44 -10.64 14.97
N MET A 421 3.82 -9.35 14.95
CA MET A 421 4.66 -8.79 13.88
C MET A 421 6.02 -9.47 13.79
N LYS A 422 6.63 -9.79 14.94
CA LYS A 422 7.87 -10.57 15.00
C LYS A 422 7.66 -11.97 14.41
N GLN A 423 6.66 -12.72 14.86
CA GLN A 423 6.37 -14.08 14.37
C GLN A 423 6.15 -14.10 12.84
N VAL A 424 5.35 -13.18 12.31
CA VAL A 424 5.12 -13.09 10.85
C VAL A 424 6.41 -12.69 10.11
N SER A 425 7.29 -11.89 10.71
CA SER A 425 8.61 -11.59 10.11
C SER A 425 9.55 -12.80 10.14
N GLU A 426 9.50 -13.63 11.19
CA GLU A 426 10.31 -14.85 11.32
C GLU A 426 9.89 -15.94 10.31
N GLU A 427 8.63 -15.98 9.86
CA GLU A 427 8.19 -16.84 8.74
C GLU A 427 9.01 -16.62 7.45
N MET A 428 9.56 -15.43 7.20
CA MET A 428 10.30 -15.14 5.97
C MET A 428 11.57 -15.99 5.85
N TYR A 429 12.25 -16.31 6.96
CA TYR A 429 13.40 -17.21 6.96
C TYR A 429 12.98 -18.62 6.55
N VAL A 430 11.85 -19.11 7.07
CA VAL A 430 11.32 -20.44 6.69
C VAL A 430 10.99 -20.50 5.20
N VAL A 431 10.52 -19.40 4.59
CA VAL A 431 10.29 -19.33 3.14
C VAL A 431 11.60 -19.38 2.35
N GLU A 432 12.66 -18.70 2.81
CA GLU A 432 14.00 -18.75 2.22
C GLU A 432 14.59 -20.17 2.26
N GLU A 433 14.50 -20.84 3.42
CA GLU A 433 14.92 -22.24 3.61
C GLU A 433 14.20 -23.24 2.67
N THR A 434 13.02 -22.91 2.14
CA THR A 434 12.33 -23.78 1.15
C THR A 434 12.88 -23.67 -0.27
N ILE A 435 13.73 -22.69 -0.57
CA ILE A 435 14.27 -22.47 -1.92
C ILE A 435 15.43 -23.43 -2.19
N ASN A 436 15.31 -24.25 -3.23
CA ASN A 436 16.35 -25.21 -3.63
C ASN A 436 16.82 -24.96 -5.06
N PRO A 437 17.89 -24.16 -5.26
CA PRO A 437 18.39 -23.81 -6.59
C PRO A 437 18.86 -25.00 -7.43
N VAL A 438 19.32 -26.09 -6.79
CA VAL A 438 19.79 -27.30 -7.48
C VAL A 438 18.61 -28.07 -8.08
N ASN A 439 17.53 -28.24 -7.33
CA ASN A 439 16.30 -28.87 -7.82
C ASN A 439 15.59 -28.02 -8.87
N ASP A 440 15.53 -26.70 -8.69
CA ASP A 440 14.94 -25.78 -9.69
C ASP A 440 15.76 -25.76 -10.99
N LEU A 441 17.09 -25.80 -10.92
CA LEU A 441 17.96 -25.94 -12.10
C LEU A 441 17.78 -27.31 -12.76
N LYS A 442 17.68 -28.39 -11.98
CA LYS A 442 17.41 -29.74 -12.50
C LYS A 442 16.06 -29.80 -13.23
N PHE A 443 14.99 -29.28 -12.63
CA PHE A 443 13.66 -29.19 -13.25
C PHE A 443 13.71 -28.38 -14.56
N LEU A 444 14.45 -27.26 -14.57
CA LEU A 444 14.63 -26.45 -15.77
C LEU A 444 15.36 -27.21 -16.89
N ILE A 445 16.36 -28.02 -16.56
CA ILE A 445 17.06 -28.85 -17.55
C ILE A 445 16.15 -30.00 -18.03
N GLU A 446 15.53 -30.76 -17.13
CA GLU A 446 14.74 -31.94 -17.49
C GLU A 446 13.49 -31.61 -18.34
N ASN A 447 12.86 -30.44 -18.13
CA ASN A 447 11.66 -30.04 -18.88
C ASN A 447 11.94 -29.26 -20.17
N TYR A 448 13.12 -28.61 -20.30
CA TYR A 448 13.42 -27.71 -21.42
C TYR A 448 14.71 -28.06 -22.18
N ALA A 449 15.38 -29.18 -21.88
CA ALA A 449 16.51 -29.67 -22.67
C ALA A 449 16.09 -30.03 -24.10
N THR A 450 16.86 -29.56 -25.08
CA THR A 450 16.61 -29.77 -26.52
C THR A 450 17.44 -30.88 -27.14
N GLY A 451 18.49 -31.34 -26.45
CA GLY A 451 19.41 -32.39 -26.90
C GLY A 451 20.70 -32.41 -26.08
N LYS A 452 21.51 -33.46 -26.25
CA LYS A 452 22.91 -33.50 -25.77
C LYS A 452 23.87 -32.88 -26.80
N PHE A 453 25.12 -32.65 -26.40
CA PHE A 453 26.16 -32.23 -27.35
C PHE A 453 26.51 -33.39 -28.29
N ASP A 454 26.17 -33.23 -29.57
CA ASP A 454 26.45 -34.20 -30.64
C ASP A 454 27.06 -33.48 -31.88
N PRO A 455 28.40 -33.43 -31.99
CA PRO A 455 29.10 -32.88 -33.15
C PRO A 455 29.10 -33.84 -34.36
N LYS A 456 28.24 -33.55 -35.35
CA LYS A 456 28.31 -34.21 -36.68
C LYS A 456 29.42 -33.59 -37.55
N VAL A 457 30.41 -34.39 -37.94
CA VAL A 457 31.52 -33.96 -38.81
C VAL A 457 31.16 -34.08 -40.29
N THR A 458 31.36 -33.01 -41.05
CA THR A 458 31.28 -33.06 -42.53
C THR A 458 32.53 -33.73 -43.11
N LEU A 459 32.34 -34.78 -43.91
CA LEU A 459 33.41 -35.43 -44.66
C LEU A 459 33.57 -34.84 -46.07
N TYR A 460 34.82 -34.80 -46.54
CA TYR A 460 35.17 -34.50 -47.93
C TYR A 460 34.91 -35.73 -48.82
N ASP A 461 33.74 -35.77 -49.45
CA ASP A 461 33.39 -36.76 -50.47
C ASP A 461 33.88 -36.30 -51.86
N ASN A 462 34.89 -36.99 -52.40
CA ASN A 462 35.41 -36.74 -53.74
C ASN A 462 34.92 -37.80 -54.72
N TYR A 463 34.03 -37.37 -55.61
CA TYR A 463 33.37 -38.18 -56.64
C TYR A 463 34.30 -39.07 -57.49
N TYR A 464 35.55 -38.65 -57.70
CA TYR A 464 36.53 -39.35 -58.53
C TYR A 464 37.53 -40.22 -57.74
N ASN A 465 37.74 -39.93 -56.45
CA ASN A 465 38.74 -40.60 -55.62
C ASN A 465 38.27 -40.71 -54.16
N SER A 466 37.90 -41.90 -53.70
CA SER A 466 37.47 -42.17 -52.31
C SER A 466 38.62 -42.15 -51.27
N ASN A 467 39.63 -41.30 -51.47
CA ASN A 467 40.79 -41.13 -50.60
C ASN A 467 40.44 -40.24 -49.41
N ILE A 468 39.70 -40.80 -48.45
CA ILE A 468 39.33 -40.14 -47.19
C ILE A 468 40.62 -39.85 -46.40
N LYS A 469 41.02 -38.57 -46.34
CA LYS A 469 42.17 -38.10 -45.55
C LYS A 469 41.85 -37.85 -44.08
N GLN A 470 40.58 -37.53 -43.78
CA GLN A 470 40.12 -37.25 -42.42
C GLN A 470 40.20 -38.52 -41.57
N THR A 471 40.47 -38.34 -40.28
CA THR A 471 40.42 -39.41 -39.27
C THR A 471 39.15 -39.30 -38.42
N PHE A 472 38.69 -38.09 -38.13
CA PHE A 472 37.45 -37.82 -37.41
C PHE A 472 36.25 -37.76 -38.38
N GLY A 473 35.06 -38.14 -37.92
CA GLY A 473 33.85 -38.23 -38.77
C GLY A 473 33.74 -39.49 -39.62
N VAL A 474 34.79 -40.30 -39.71
CA VAL A 474 34.85 -41.49 -40.56
C VAL A 474 34.33 -42.70 -39.78
N ASP A 475 33.51 -43.54 -40.44
CA ASP A 475 33.07 -44.81 -39.86
C ASP A 475 34.26 -45.66 -39.39
N LEU A 476 34.09 -46.27 -38.21
CA LEU A 476 35.11 -47.05 -37.52
C LEU A 476 35.65 -48.20 -38.39
N ASN A 477 34.78 -48.86 -39.17
CA ASN A 477 35.16 -49.97 -40.06
C ASN A 477 35.90 -49.49 -41.30
N VAL A 478 35.50 -48.36 -41.88
CA VAL A 478 36.22 -47.70 -42.99
C VAL A 478 37.61 -47.27 -42.52
N LYS A 479 37.73 -46.59 -41.37
CA LYS A 479 39.03 -46.14 -40.84
C LYS A 479 39.95 -47.30 -40.49
N ALA A 480 39.45 -48.34 -39.81
CA ALA A 480 40.21 -49.56 -39.51
C ALA A 480 40.79 -50.24 -40.78
N ARG A 481 40.00 -50.32 -41.86
CA ARG A 481 40.46 -50.87 -43.16
C ARG A 481 41.51 -50.00 -43.83
N LEU A 482 41.36 -48.67 -43.83
CA LEU A 482 42.36 -47.74 -44.36
C LEU A 482 43.68 -47.84 -43.60
N ASP A 483 43.60 -47.91 -42.27
CA ASP A 483 44.73 -48.07 -41.34
C ASP A 483 45.35 -49.49 -41.35
N ARG A 484 44.73 -50.44 -42.07
CA ARG A 484 45.11 -51.87 -42.17
C ARG A 484 45.23 -52.58 -40.81
N LYS A 485 44.42 -52.20 -39.82
CA LYS A 485 44.42 -52.74 -38.45
C LYS A 485 42.99 -53.02 -37.98
N ALA A 486 42.84 -53.92 -37.00
CA ALA A 486 41.54 -54.17 -36.37
C ALA A 486 41.05 -52.98 -35.51
N VAL A 487 41.99 -52.21 -34.95
CA VAL A 487 41.72 -50.98 -34.17
C VAL A 487 42.34 -49.80 -34.91
N PRO A 488 41.65 -48.65 -35.07
CA PRO A 488 42.20 -47.44 -35.70
C PRO A 488 43.52 -46.98 -35.09
N LEU A 489 44.41 -46.41 -35.92
CA LEU A 489 45.72 -45.93 -35.50
C LEU A 489 45.65 -44.83 -34.44
N LEU A 490 44.66 -43.93 -34.52
CA LEU A 490 44.48 -42.89 -33.52
C LEU A 490 44.10 -43.46 -32.15
N VAL A 491 43.17 -44.42 -32.12
CA VAL A 491 42.74 -45.10 -30.88
C VAL A 491 43.91 -45.87 -30.27
N GLN A 492 44.63 -46.67 -31.07
CA GLN A 492 45.81 -47.39 -30.59
C GLN A 492 46.90 -46.43 -30.08
N GLY A 493 47.12 -45.31 -30.79
CA GLY A 493 48.14 -44.33 -30.45
C GLY A 493 47.85 -43.62 -29.13
N ILE A 494 46.60 -43.20 -28.90
CA ILE A 494 46.19 -42.55 -27.65
C ILE A 494 46.26 -43.52 -26.47
N LEU A 495 45.67 -44.71 -26.58
CA LEU A 495 45.69 -45.69 -25.48
C LEU A 495 47.14 -46.07 -25.11
N SER A 496 47.99 -46.36 -26.09
CA SER A 496 49.39 -46.69 -25.88
C SER A 496 50.25 -45.51 -25.38
N TYR A 497 49.84 -44.26 -25.61
CA TYR A 497 50.48 -43.09 -25.04
C TYR A 497 50.10 -42.94 -23.56
N LEU A 498 48.79 -42.98 -23.24
CA LEU A 498 48.30 -42.83 -21.87
C LEU A 498 48.77 -43.96 -20.95
N ASP A 499 48.91 -45.19 -21.47
CA ASP A 499 49.50 -46.32 -20.74
C ASP A 499 50.94 -46.06 -20.26
N ASN A 500 51.71 -45.22 -20.98
CA ASN A 500 53.06 -44.80 -20.57
C ASN A 500 53.04 -43.59 -19.62
N VAL A 501 51.97 -42.80 -19.60
CA VAL A 501 51.83 -41.60 -18.75
C VAL A 501 51.32 -41.94 -17.35
N TYR A 502 50.48 -42.98 -17.18
CA TYR A 502 49.96 -43.33 -15.86
C TYR A 502 51.04 -43.61 -14.79
N PRO A 503 52.22 -44.20 -15.09
CA PRO A 503 53.32 -44.31 -14.13
C PRO A 503 53.99 -42.97 -13.78
N GLU A 504 53.97 -41.99 -14.68
CA GLU A 504 54.67 -40.70 -14.53
C GLU A 504 53.90 -39.69 -13.66
N LEU A 505 52.58 -39.83 -13.56
CA LEU A 505 51.74 -39.02 -12.68
C LEU A 505 52.06 -39.24 -11.20
N LYS A 506 51.85 -38.23 -10.36
CA LYS A 506 52.15 -38.31 -8.93
C LYS A 506 51.00 -38.98 -8.19
N ASP A 507 49.79 -38.47 -8.38
CA ASP A 507 48.62 -38.87 -7.59
C ASP A 507 47.69 -39.84 -8.34
N ASP A 508 46.97 -40.67 -7.60
CA ASP A 508 45.87 -41.47 -8.13
C ASP A 508 44.60 -40.62 -8.36
N ASP A 509 44.48 -39.47 -7.69
CA ASP A 509 43.48 -38.46 -8.03
C ASP A 509 43.81 -37.75 -9.35
N GLU A 510 45.09 -37.49 -9.69
CA GLU A 510 45.48 -37.01 -11.02
C GLU A 510 45.08 -38.03 -12.11
N ARG A 511 45.41 -39.32 -11.89
CA ARG A 511 45.06 -40.44 -12.79
C ARG A 511 43.54 -40.57 -12.98
N THR A 512 42.76 -40.36 -11.92
CA THR A 512 41.29 -40.37 -11.94
C THR A 512 40.74 -39.19 -12.74
N ASN A 513 41.22 -37.98 -12.44
CA ASN A 513 40.74 -36.74 -13.06
C ASN A 513 41.01 -36.67 -14.57
N LEU A 514 42.05 -37.35 -15.09
CA LEU A 514 42.30 -37.45 -16.53
C LEU A 514 41.06 -37.88 -17.35
N TRP A 515 40.24 -38.78 -16.83
CA TRP A 515 39.06 -39.29 -17.54
C TRP A 515 37.74 -38.66 -17.08
N THR A 516 37.69 -38.05 -15.89
CA THR A 516 36.43 -37.54 -15.31
C THR A 516 36.28 -36.02 -15.34
N HIS A 517 37.37 -35.27 -15.53
CA HIS A 517 37.31 -33.80 -15.51
C HIS A 517 37.08 -33.22 -16.93
N PRO A 518 36.15 -32.25 -17.09
CA PRO A 518 35.88 -31.63 -18.38
C PRO A 518 36.95 -30.62 -18.78
N VAL A 519 37.25 -30.51 -20.07
CA VAL A 519 38.28 -29.59 -20.60
C VAL A 519 37.66 -28.61 -21.60
N HIS A 520 38.11 -27.35 -21.56
CA HIS A 520 37.69 -26.34 -22.54
C HIS A 520 37.86 -26.83 -23.98
N LEU A 521 36.73 -26.90 -24.70
CA LEU A 521 36.62 -27.48 -26.04
C LEU A 521 37.58 -26.85 -27.06
N SER A 522 38.00 -25.59 -26.87
CA SER A 522 39.02 -24.92 -27.69
C SER A 522 40.40 -25.61 -27.64
N LYS A 523 40.83 -26.10 -26.47
CA LYS A 523 42.07 -26.90 -26.32
C LYS A 523 41.93 -28.23 -27.08
N VAL A 524 40.80 -28.91 -26.89
CA VAL A 524 40.46 -30.20 -27.52
C VAL A 524 40.44 -30.05 -29.05
N HIS A 525 39.77 -29.03 -29.58
CA HIS A 525 39.69 -28.75 -31.02
C HIS A 525 41.05 -28.43 -31.65
N LYS A 526 41.97 -27.74 -30.93
CA LYS A 526 43.33 -27.48 -31.42
C LYS A 526 44.10 -28.79 -31.68
N VAL A 527 44.09 -29.71 -30.73
CA VAL A 527 44.77 -31.01 -30.84
C VAL A 527 44.05 -31.92 -31.85
N ARG A 528 42.72 -31.96 -31.83
CA ARG A 528 41.88 -32.65 -32.83
C ARG A 528 42.17 -32.19 -34.26
N PHE A 529 42.39 -30.88 -34.48
CA PHE A 529 42.77 -30.35 -35.79
C PHE A 529 44.14 -30.87 -36.25
N GLN A 530 45.16 -30.83 -35.38
CA GLN A 530 46.50 -31.35 -35.68
C GLN A 530 46.50 -32.86 -35.99
N LEU A 531 45.65 -33.64 -35.34
CA LEU A 531 45.54 -35.09 -35.52
C LEU A 531 44.70 -35.52 -36.74
N ASN A 532 43.85 -34.63 -37.29
CA ASN A 532 42.78 -35.03 -38.20
C ASN A 532 43.24 -35.63 -39.54
N GLU A 533 44.38 -35.20 -40.09
CA GLU A 533 44.90 -35.70 -41.39
C GLU A 533 46.08 -36.67 -41.23
N LEU A 534 46.41 -37.09 -40.01
CA LEU A 534 47.58 -37.95 -39.76
C LEU A 534 47.26 -39.44 -40.02
N THR A 535 48.14 -40.09 -40.79
CA THR A 535 48.07 -41.51 -41.15
C THR A 535 49.24 -42.33 -40.61
N GLU A 536 50.27 -41.68 -40.05
CA GLU A 536 51.49 -42.31 -39.53
C GLU A 536 51.54 -42.27 -38.00
N MET A 537 51.87 -43.40 -37.37
CA MET A 537 51.93 -43.50 -35.91
C MET A 537 52.96 -42.55 -35.28
N SER A 538 54.13 -42.33 -35.91
CA SER A 538 55.18 -41.45 -35.38
C SER A 538 54.68 -40.01 -35.20
N LYS A 539 54.07 -39.44 -36.25
CA LYS A 539 53.49 -38.08 -36.25
C LYS A 539 52.33 -37.94 -35.25
N ILE A 540 51.53 -39.01 -35.06
CA ILE A 540 50.51 -39.05 -34.00
C ILE A 540 51.19 -38.97 -32.62
N GLN A 541 52.22 -39.78 -32.36
CA GLN A 541 52.95 -39.77 -31.08
C GLN A 541 53.68 -38.45 -30.81
N GLU A 542 54.18 -37.75 -31.84
CA GLU A 542 54.74 -36.40 -31.72
C GLU A 542 53.70 -35.40 -31.21
N VAL A 543 52.50 -35.36 -31.81
CA VAL A 543 51.41 -34.46 -31.40
C VAL A 543 50.87 -34.82 -30.00
N LEU A 544 50.82 -36.11 -29.66
CA LEU A 544 50.44 -36.55 -28.30
C LEU A 544 51.47 -36.13 -27.26
N LYS A 545 52.78 -36.33 -27.50
CA LYS A 545 53.84 -35.89 -26.58
C LYS A 545 53.93 -34.37 -26.40
N ALA A 546 53.52 -33.60 -27.42
CA ALA A 546 53.45 -32.14 -27.36
C ALA A 546 52.14 -31.60 -26.74
N SER A 547 51.23 -32.47 -26.29
CA SER A 547 49.91 -32.11 -25.77
C SER A 547 49.71 -32.59 -24.34
N ASP A 548 48.86 -31.88 -23.61
CA ASP A 548 48.47 -32.21 -22.24
C ASP A 548 47.60 -33.50 -22.21
N PRO A 549 47.95 -34.52 -21.40
CA PRO A 549 47.17 -35.76 -21.24
C PRO A 549 45.67 -35.56 -21.01
N ILE A 550 45.25 -34.52 -20.27
CA ILE A 550 43.83 -34.27 -20.00
C ILE A 550 43.09 -33.73 -21.24
N VAL A 551 43.80 -33.07 -22.15
CA VAL A 551 43.27 -32.67 -23.46
C VAL A 551 43.15 -33.91 -24.34
N ILE A 552 44.11 -34.84 -24.27
CA ILE A 552 44.15 -36.07 -25.08
C ILE A 552 42.99 -37.02 -24.74
N THR A 553 42.68 -37.24 -23.46
CA THR A 553 41.51 -38.04 -23.06
C THR A 553 40.20 -37.42 -23.55
N ASN A 554 40.08 -36.09 -23.53
CA ASN A 554 38.91 -35.39 -24.06
C ASN A 554 38.86 -35.41 -25.62
N VAL A 555 39.99 -35.41 -26.32
CA VAL A 555 40.04 -35.70 -27.77
C VAL A 555 39.63 -37.15 -28.06
N PHE A 556 39.97 -38.10 -27.19
CA PHE A 556 39.54 -39.50 -27.30
C PHE A 556 38.02 -39.65 -27.16
N LYS A 557 37.40 -38.99 -26.16
CA LYS A 557 35.93 -38.90 -26.04
C LYS A 557 35.29 -38.29 -27.29
N LEU A 558 35.85 -37.15 -27.75
CA LEU A 558 35.36 -36.45 -28.95
C LEU A 558 35.45 -37.32 -30.21
N TYR A 559 36.49 -38.14 -30.37
CA TYR A 559 36.63 -39.05 -31.51
C TYR A 559 35.44 -40.02 -31.64
N PHE A 560 34.98 -40.62 -30.54
CA PHE A 560 33.84 -41.55 -30.56
C PHE A 560 32.50 -40.84 -30.73
N LEU A 561 32.36 -39.65 -30.15
CA LEU A 561 31.16 -38.82 -30.30
C LEU A 561 31.00 -38.32 -31.75
N GLU A 562 32.09 -37.94 -32.41
CA GLU A 562 32.13 -37.51 -33.81
C GLU A 562 32.00 -38.66 -34.83
N LEU A 563 31.94 -39.94 -34.40
CA LEU A 563 31.66 -41.04 -35.33
C LEU A 563 30.23 -40.94 -35.89
N PRO A 564 29.98 -41.42 -37.13
CA PRO A 564 28.64 -41.40 -37.74
C PRO A 564 27.63 -42.35 -37.07
N ASP A 565 28.11 -43.33 -36.30
CA ASP A 565 27.36 -44.21 -35.41
C ASP A 565 28.26 -44.59 -34.22
N SER A 566 27.72 -45.07 -33.09
CA SER A 566 28.54 -45.48 -31.93
C SER A 566 29.25 -46.83 -32.13
N ILE A 567 30.21 -47.19 -31.25
CA ILE A 567 30.95 -48.46 -31.38
C ILE A 567 30.00 -49.66 -31.34
N VAL A 568 28.94 -49.60 -30.53
CA VAL A 568 27.74 -50.42 -30.75
C VAL A 568 26.80 -49.60 -31.64
N PRO A 569 26.50 -50.05 -32.88
CA PRO A 569 25.60 -49.32 -33.77
C PRO A 569 24.19 -49.21 -33.17
N HIS A 570 23.52 -48.09 -33.42
CA HIS A 570 22.17 -47.82 -32.90
C HIS A 570 21.14 -48.91 -33.22
N SER A 571 21.34 -49.72 -34.27
CA SER A 571 20.48 -50.87 -34.61
C SER A 571 20.41 -51.95 -33.52
N TYR A 572 21.39 -52.00 -32.62
CA TYR A 572 21.42 -52.92 -31.48
C TYR A 572 20.86 -52.28 -30.19
N PHE A 573 20.56 -50.97 -30.20
CA PHE A 573 20.13 -50.23 -29.01
C PHE A 573 18.82 -50.79 -28.44
N ASP A 574 17.79 -50.99 -29.27
CA ASP A 574 16.49 -51.49 -28.81
C ASP A 574 16.54 -52.96 -28.35
N LEU A 575 17.44 -53.77 -28.93
CA LEU A 575 17.69 -55.15 -28.48
C LEU A 575 18.36 -55.17 -27.10
N ILE A 576 19.38 -54.33 -26.88
CA ILE A 576 20.02 -54.16 -25.57
C ILE A 576 19.04 -53.59 -24.54
N LYS A 577 18.26 -52.56 -24.91
CA LYS A 577 17.20 -51.99 -24.06
C LYS A 577 16.17 -53.05 -23.64
N THR A 578 15.73 -53.89 -24.57
CA THR A 578 14.81 -55.01 -24.28
C THR A 578 15.46 -56.01 -23.32
N LEU A 579 16.70 -56.43 -23.60
CA LEU A 579 17.45 -57.38 -22.76
C LEU A 579 17.58 -56.90 -21.31
N TYR A 580 17.96 -55.63 -21.08
CA TYR A 580 18.09 -55.06 -19.74
C TYR A 580 16.74 -54.78 -19.06
N SER A 581 15.67 -54.56 -19.83
CA SER A 581 14.32 -54.44 -19.29
C SER A 581 13.76 -55.80 -18.84
N SER A 582 14.11 -56.89 -19.53
CA SER A 582 13.72 -58.26 -19.19
C SER A 582 14.59 -58.90 -18.10
N TYR A 583 15.85 -58.49 -17.95
CA TYR A 583 16.80 -59.06 -17.00
C TYR A 583 17.58 -57.98 -16.21
N PRO A 584 16.93 -57.23 -15.30
CA PRO A 584 17.53 -56.07 -14.63
C PRO A 584 18.87 -56.35 -13.92
N VAL A 585 19.71 -55.31 -13.81
CA VAL A 585 20.93 -55.32 -12.99
C VAL A 585 20.54 -55.15 -11.52
N GLY A 586 21.23 -55.85 -10.62
CA GLY A 586 20.96 -55.80 -9.17
C GLY A 586 19.86 -56.74 -8.68
N SER A 587 19.44 -57.72 -9.48
CA SER A 587 18.62 -58.84 -9.01
C SER A 587 19.47 -59.87 -8.27
N ASP A 588 18.95 -60.44 -7.18
CA ASP A 588 19.62 -61.46 -6.35
C ASP A 588 19.76 -62.83 -7.03
N ASP A 589 19.06 -63.08 -8.14
CA ASP A 589 19.13 -64.34 -8.88
C ASP A 589 20.30 -64.35 -9.88
N GLU A 590 21.34 -65.14 -9.58
CA GLU A 590 22.48 -65.34 -10.49
C GLU A 590 22.06 -65.83 -11.89
N ASN A 591 20.92 -66.51 -12.04
CA ASN A 591 20.43 -66.97 -13.34
C ASN A 591 19.97 -65.81 -14.23
N ILE A 592 19.47 -64.72 -13.66
CA ILE A 592 19.12 -63.49 -14.37
C ILE A 592 20.39 -62.79 -14.88
N GLU A 593 21.44 -62.70 -14.05
CA GLU A 593 22.75 -62.18 -14.50
C GLU A 593 23.35 -63.06 -15.61
N LYS A 594 23.42 -64.39 -15.42
CA LYS A 594 23.95 -65.32 -16.42
C LYS A 594 23.17 -65.25 -17.74
N THR A 595 21.84 -65.11 -17.68
CA THR A 595 21.00 -64.96 -18.88
C THR A 595 21.23 -63.64 -19.59
N ARG A 596 21.36 -62.52 -18.87
CA ARG A 596 21.73 -61.22 -19.44
C ARG A 596 23.11 -61.28 -20.13
N VAL A 597 24.11 -61.86 -19.48
CA VAL A 597 25.47 -62.00 -20.05
C VAL A 597 25.48 -62.88 -21.30
N ASN A 598 24.71 -63.98 -21.32
CA ASN A 598 24.55 -64.81 -22.52
C ASN A 598 23.81 -64.06 -23.65
N GLY A 599 22.79 -63.25 -23.32
CA GLY A 599 22.10 -62.37 -24.26
C GLY A 599 23.02 -61.32 -24.88
N LEU A 600 23.90 -60.71 -24.06
CA LEU A 600 24.97 -59.81 -24.52
C LEU A 600 25.94 -60.52 -25.47
N GLN A 601 26.45 -61.70 -25.11
CA GLN A 601 27.36 -62.46 -25.97
C GLN A 601 26.75 -62.73 -27.36
N ASN A 602 25.49 -63.14 -27.41
CA ASN A 602 24.80 -63.40 -28.67
C ASN A 602 24.64 -62.10 -29.48
N THR A 603 24.12 -61.04 -28.86
CA THR A 603 23.94 -59.70 -29.46
C THR A 603 25.24 -59.13 -30.03
N LEU A 604 26.35 -59.24 -29.29
CA LEU A 604 27.65 -58.72 -29.68
C LEU A 604 28.36 -59.60 -30.72
N SER A 605 27.97 -60.88 -30.88
CA SER A 605 28.60 -61.83 -31.84
C SER A 605 28.31 -61.58 -33.32
N GLU A 606 27.43 -60.60 -33.59
CA GLU A 606 27.12 -60.08 -34.92
C GLU A 606 27.90 -58.82 -35.27
N LEU A 607 28.50 -58.14 -34.29
CA LEU A 607 29.25 -56.90 -34.52
C LEU A 607 30.50 -57.13 -35.38
N PRO A 608 30.89 -56.15 -36.21
CA PRO A 608 32.13 -56.22 -36.98
C PRO A 608 33.37 -56.40 -36.08
N VAL A 609 34.35 -57.15 -36.58
CA VAL A 609 35.63 -57.41 -35.87
C VAL A 609 36.32 -56.12 -35.43
N SER A 610 36.22 -55.04 -36.21
CA SER A 610 36.78 -53.72 -35.87
C SER A 610 36.08 -53.06 -34.68
N ASN A 611 34.76 -53.16 -34.58
CA ASN A 611 33.99 -52.65 -33.44
C ASN A 611 34.34 -53.46 -32.17
N LEU A 612 34.35 -54.80 -32.27
CA LEU A 612 34.70 -55.68 -31.16
C LEU A 612 36.15 -55.50 -30.68
N ALA A 613 37.12 -55.42 -31.58
CA ALA A 613 38.52 -55.23 -31.23
C ALA A 613 38.78 -53.84 -30.61
N THR A 614 38.08 -52.80 -31.08
CA THR A 614 38.16 -51.46 -30.50
C THR A 614 37.57 -51.43 -29.09
N LEU A 615 36.43 -52.10 -28.88
CA LEU A 615 35.80 -52.22 -27.56
C LEU A 615 36.65 -53.05 -26.58
N ASP A 616 37.22 -54.18 -27.01
CA ASP A 616 38.16 -55.00 -26.21
C ASP A 616 39.41 -54.18 -25.81
N ALA A 617 39.95 -53.36 -26.72
CA ALA A 617 41.09 -52.49 -26.44
C ALA A 617 40.77 -51.40 -25.39
N ILE A 618 39.62 -50.73 -25.52
CA ILE A 618 39.15 -49.71 -24.57
C ILE A 618 38.95 -50.33 -23.19
N LEU A 619 38.21 -51.43 -23.10
CA LEU A 619 37.92 -52.12 -21.84
C LEU A 619 39.19 -52.70 -21.20
N THR A 620 40.15 -53.19 -21.98
CA THR A 620 41.45 -53.66 -21.48
C THR A 620 42.26 -52.52 -20.87
N HIS A 621 42.30 -51.36 -21.52
CA HIS A 621 43.00 -50.19 -21.02
C HIS A 621 42.36 -49.64 -19.73
N PHE A 622 41.03 -49.54 -19.68
CA PHE A 622 40.35 -49.10 -18.45
C PHE A 622 40.44 -50.12 -17.32
N ASN A 623 40.35 -51.43 -17.58
CA ASN A 623 40.61 -52.44 -16.55
C ASN A 623 42.05 -52.34 -16.02
N ARG A 624 43.05 -52.02 -16.87
CA ARG A 624 44.42 -51.75 -16.40
C ARG A 624 44.48 -50.53 -15.48
N LEU A 625 43.88 -49.40 -15.87
CA LEU A 625 43.86 -48.18 -15.06
C LEU A 625 43.14 -48.39 -13.71
N VAL A 626 41.95 -49.01 -13.73
CA VAL A 626 41.17 -49.35 -12.53
C VAL A 626 41.95 -50.31 -11.63
N ASN A 627 42.70 -51.27 -12.17
CA ASN A 627 43.54 -52.16 -11.38
C ASN A 627 44.80 -51.46 -10.82
N ILE A 628 45.41 -50.52 -11.55
CA ILE A 628 46.54 -49.72 -11.05
C ILE A 628 46.12 -48.93 -9.80
N ILE A 629 45.03 -48.17 -9.88
CA ILE A 629 44.52 -47.38 -8.75
C ILE A 629 43.95 -48.30 -7.66
N GLY A 630 43.17 -49.30 -8.06
CA GLY A 630 42.55 -50.30 -7.17
C GLY A 630 43.55 -51.14 -6.37
N SER A 631 44.80 -51.28 -6.83
CA SER A 631 45.88 -51.97 -6.11
C SER A 631 46.33 -51.23 -4.84
N LYS A 632 46.18 -49.90 -4.81
CA LYS A 632 46.46 -49.05 -3.64
C LYS A 632 45.18 -48.70 -2.88
N ASN A 633 44.14 -48.31 -3.60
CA ASN A 633 42.86 -47.90 -3.02
C ASN A 633 41.67 -48.50 -3.80
N LYS A 634 41.09 -49.56 -3.20
CA LYS A 634 39.97 -50.31 -3.77
C LYS A 634 38.67 -49.49 -3.90
N THR A 635 38.43 -48.49 -3.04
CA THR A 635 37.20 -47.68 -3.15
C THR A 635 37.31 -46.68 -4.30
N LEU A 636 38.42 -45.95 -4.41
CA LEU A 636 38.68 -45.06 -5.56
C LEU A 636 38.70 -45.82 -6.89
N GLY A 637 39.29 -47.03 -6.94
CA GLY A 637 39.23 -47.86 -8.14
C GLY A 637 37.80 -48.24 -8.55
N SER A 638 36.93 -48.56 -7.58
CA SER A 638 35.52 -48.84 -7.83
C SER A 638 34.72 -47.60 -8.22
N GLU A 639 35.02 -46.44 -7.64
CA GLU A 639 34.36 -45.18 -7.98
C GLU A 639 34.76 -44.71 -9.39
N LEU A 640 36.05 -44.74 -9.72
CA LEU A 640 36.56 -44.44 -11.07
C LEU A 640 35.90 -45.34 -12.10
N ARG A 641 35.74 -46.65 -11.83
CA ARG A 641 34.99 -47.55 -12.72
C ARG A 641 33.56 -47.06 -12.95
N GLY A 642 32.83 -46.69 -11.90
CA GLY A 642 31.48 -46.13 -12.00
C GLY A 642 31.43 -44.84 -12.82
N ARG A 643 32.35 -43.90 -12.55
CA ARG A 643 32.50 -42.65 -13.31
C ARG A 643 32.81 -42.92 -14.80
N ILE A 644 33.71 -43.85 -15.12
CA ILE A 644 34.02 -44.26 -16.50
C ILE A 644 32.81 -44.91 -17.19
N CYS A 645 32.07 -45.79 -16.51
CA CYS A 645 30.86 -46.41 -17.07
C CYS A 645 29.80 -45.35 -17.45
N LYS A 646 29.62 -44.33 -16.61
CA LYS A 646 28.71 -43.21 -16.88
C LYS A 646 29.18 -42.36 -18.07
N GLU A 647 30.45 -41.94 -18.09
CA GLU A 647 31.03 -41.15 -19.18
C GLU A 647 30.96 -41.88 -20.53
N PHE A 648 31.39 -43.15 -20.57
CA PHE A 648 31.51 -43.89 -21.81
C PHE A 648 30.22 -44.59 -22.27
N GLY A 649 29.24 -44.82 -21.39
CA GLY A 649 27.95 -45.39 -21.78
C GLY A 649 27.28 -44.63 -22.93
N SER A 650 27.24 -43.30 -22.83
CA SER A 650 26.63 -42.45 -23.86
C SER A 650 27.48 -42.28 -25.14
N LEU A 651 28.78 -42.55 -25.06
CA LEU A 651 29.70 -42.53 -26.22
C LEU A 651 29.69 -43.85 -27.00
N LEU A 652 29.51 -44.98 -26.30
CA LEU A 652 29.67 -46.32 -26.83
C LEU A 652 28.35 -46.96 -27.32
N LEU A 653 27.20 -46.52 -26.78
CA LEU A 653 25.87 -47.01 -27.12
C LEU A 653 24.88 -45.84 -27.23
N ARG A 654 24.71 -45.27 -28.44
CA ARG A 654 23.74 -44.19 -28.70
C ARG A 654 22.38 -44.74 -29.15
N PRO A 655 21.25 -44.12 -28.74
CA PRO A 655 19.94 -44.37 -29.35
C PRO A 655 19.90 -43.84 -30.79
N LYS A 656 18.92 -44.28 -31.56
CA LYS A 656 18.68 -43.79 -32.93
C LYS A 656 18.13 -42.36 -32.90
N GLU A 657 18.85 -41.43 -33.54
CA GLU A 657 18.41 -40.05 -33.72
C GLU A 657 17.53 -39.93 -34.97
N ASP A 658 16.21 -40.01 -34.81
CA ASP A 658 15.29 -39.77 -35.91
C ASP A 658 15.18 -38.27 -36.24
N GLY A 659 15.79 -37.88 -37.35
CA GLY A 659 15.76 -36.50 -37.88
C GLY A 659 14.37 -35.98 -38.28
N SER A 660 13.32 -36.77 -38.13
CA SER A 660 11.93 -36.30 -38.07
C SER A 660 11.48 -36.21 -36.61
N GLY A 661 11.33 -34.99 -36.09
CA GLY A 661 10.99 -34.70 -34.68
C GLY A 661 9.55 -35.06 -34.27
N LEU A 662 9.10 -36.27 -34.59
CA LEU A 662 7.86 -36.91 -34.14
C LEU A 662 8.11 -37.99 -33.09
N SER A 663 9.35 -38.50 -32.97
CA SER A 663 9.77 -39.30 -31.82
C SER A 663 9.94 -38.40 -30.59
N ASP A 664 9.42 -38.82 -29.43
CA ASP A 664 9.54 -38.03 -28.20
C ASP A 664 10.99 -38.04 -27.67
N SER A 665 11.76 -37.02 -28.08
CA SER A 665 13.20 -36.84 -27.78
C SER A 665 13.51 -36.96 -26.27
N ARG A 666 12.55 -36.59 -25.42
CA ARG A 666 12.66 -36.69 -23.95
C ARG A 666 12.92 -38.11 -23.47
N ILE A 667 12.42 -39.14 -24.19
CA ILE A 667 12.65 -40.54 -23.85
C ILE A 667 14.13 -40.93 -24.11
N SER A 668 14.70 -40.52 -25.24
CA SER A 668 16.09 -40.80 -25.64
C SER A 668 17.14 -40.10 -24.76
N HIS A 669 16.72 -39.15 -23.93
CA HIS A 669 17.58 -38.42 -22.98
C HIS A 669 17.12 -38.59 -21.53
N SER A 670 16.20 -39.53 -21.26
CA SER A 670 15.73 -39.84 -19.91
C SER A 670 16.82 -40.47 -19.04
N ALA A 671 16.74 -40.27 -17.72
CA ALA A 671 17.64 -40.90 -16.74
C ALA A 671 17.66 -42.44 -16.84
N ALA A 672 16.53 -43.07 -17.23
CA ALA A 672 16.47 -44.51 -17.49
C ALA A 672 17.37 -44.95 -18.67
N THR A 673 17.54 -44.09 -19.69
CA THR A 673 18.47 -44.35 -20.80
C THR A 673 19.93 -44.15 -20.36
N GLU A 674 20.22 -43.19 -19.49
CA GLU A 674 21.58 -43.04 -18.91
C GLU A 674 21.96 -44.23 -18.04
N LEU A 675 21.04 -44.72 -17.20
CA LEU A 675 21.24 -45.91 -16.37
C LEU A 675 21.46 -47.17 -17.23
N LEU A 676 20.65 -47.36 -18.28
CA LEU A 676 20.87 -48.44 -19.27
C LEU A 676 22.26 -48.37 -19.89
N GLN A 677 22.69 -47.18 -20.32
CA GLN A 677 24.01 -46.94 -20.92
C GLN A 677 25.14 -47.22 -19.93
N GLN A 678 25.01 -46.81 -18.67
CA GLN A 678 25.98 -47.07 -17.61
C GLN A 678 26.08 -48.58 -17.30
N HIS A 679 24.95 -49.24 -17.09
CA HIS A 679 24.89 -50.67 -16.76
C HIS A 679 25.38 -51.57 -17.90
N PHE A 680 25.13 -51.19 -19.16
CA PHE A 680 25.67 -51.88 -20.33
C PHE A 680 27.20 -51.93 -20.31
N ILE A 681 27.86 -50.81 -19.97
CA ILE A 681 29.32 -50.78 -19.83
C ILE A 681 29.76 -51.49 -18.54
N GLU A 682 28.99 -51.39 -17.46
CA GLU A 682 29.30 -52.04 -16.18
C GLU A 682 29.39 -53.57 -16.28
N ASP A 683 28.44 -54.23 -16.95
CA ASP A 683 28.50 -55.68 -17.23
C ASP A 683 29.67 -56.04 -18.16
N LEU A 684 29.96 -55.21 -19.17
CA LEU A 684 31.12 -55.39 -20.06
C LEU A 684 32.46 -55.30 -19.31
N PHE A 685 32.56 -54.46 -18.29
CA PHE A 685 33.70 -54.44 -17.35
C PHE A 685 33.71 -55.69 -16.46
N LYS A 686 32.56 -56.08 -15.88
CA LYS A 686 32.45 -57.20 -14.90
C LYS A 686 32.78 -58.55 -15.54
N HIS A 687 32.24 -58.80 -16.73
CA HIS A 687 32.26 -60.10 -17.40
C HIS A 687 33.18 -60.12 -18.63
N LYS A 688 34.16 -59.20 -18.70
CA LYS A 688 35.00 -58.97 -19.87
C LYS A 688 35.55 -60.26 -20.47
N ASP A 689 36.25 -61.07 -19.69
CA ASP A 689 36.96 -62.23 -20.24
C ASP A 689 36.00 -63.37 -20.63
N THR A 690 34.88 -63.50 -19.92
CA THR A 690 33.75 -64.39 -20.29
C THR A 690 33.14 -63.98 -21.62
N ILE A 691 32.86 -62.68 -21.82
CA ILE A 691 32.22 -62.15 -23.04
C ILE A 691 33.20 -62.17 -24.22
N PHE A 692 34.36 -61.53 -24.09
CA PHE A 692 35.32 -61.38 -25.19
C PHE A 692 36.08 -62.67 -25.50
N GLY A 693 36.29 -63.56 -24.52
CA GLY A 693 36.83 -64.90 -24.75
C GLY A 693 35.90 -65.73 -25.64
N GLU A 694 34.60 -65.73 -25.36
CA GLU A 694 33.61 -66.45 -26.17
C GLU A 694 33.44 -65.83 -27.56
N LEU A 695 33.37 -64.49 -27.65
CA LEU A 695 33.33 -63.79 -28.93
C LEU A 695 34.55 -64.11 -29.80
N ARG A 696 35.75 -64.16 -29.21
CA ARG A 696 36.99 -64.54 -29.92
C ARG A 696 36.94 -65.99 -30.41
N ARG A 697 36.47 -66.93 -29.58
CA ARG A 697 36.29 -68.36 -29.91
C ARG A 697 35.26 -68.57 -31.05
N ARG A 698 34.16 -67.82 -31.05
CA ARG A 698 33.16 -67.85 -32.14
C ARG A 698 33.69 -67.19 -33.42
N SER A 699 34.47 -66.12 -33.30
CA SER A 699 35.08 -65.43 -34.45
C SER A 699 36.12 -66.30 -35.17
N SER A 700 36.97 -67.04 -34.44
CA SER A 700 37.90 -68.00 -35.07
C SER A 700 37.15 -69.13 -35.81
N ASN A 701 36.07 -69.66 -35.21
CA ASN A 701 35.31 -70.76 -35.81
C ASN A 701 34.51 -70.33 -37.06
N LYS A 702 34.12 -69.06 -37.18
CA LYS A 702 33.56 -68.52 -38.44
C LYS A 702 34.58 -68.51 -39.60
N SER A 703 35.88 -68.62 -39.35
CA SER A 703 36.94 -68.57 -40.39
C SER A 703 37.44 -69.93 -40.89
N SER A 704 37.21 -71.02 -40.15
CA SER A 704 37.72 -72.36 -40.51
C SER A 704 36.83 -73.11 -41.50
N VAL A 705 35.54 -72.74 -41.62
CA VAL A 705 34.55 -73.44 -42.46
C VAL A 705 34.73 -73.14 -43.97
N SER A 706 35.45 -72.07 -44.33
CA SER A 706 35.60 -71.62 -45.73
C SER A 706 36.74 -72.31 -46.51
N ARG A 707 37.17 -73.51 -46.12
CA ARG A 707 38.43 -74.11 -46.62
C ARG A 707 38.43 -75.60 -46.97
N ASP A 708 37.27 -76.12 -47.38
CA ASP A 708 37.21 -77.29 -48.28
C ASP A 708 36.19 -77.01 -49.39
N GLY A 709 36.41 -77.52 -50.61
CA GLY A 709 35.70 -77.00 -51.79
C GLY A 709 36.13 -77.45 -53.20
N SER A 710 36.77 -78.62 -53.35
CA SER A 710 36.92 -79.37 -54.61
C SER A 710 37.70 -78.74 -55.80
N LYS A 711 38.19 -79.64 -56.67
CA LYS A 711 38.86 -79.34 -57.94
C LYS A 711 37.83 -79.30 -59.08
N HIS A 712 37.93 -78.37 -60.01
CA HIS A 712 37.59 -78.65 -61.42
C HIS A 712 38.50 -77.89 -62.39
N LYS A 713 38.56 -78.36 -63.65
CA LYS A 713 39.70 -78.14 -64.56
C LYS A 713 39.34 -77.26 -65.76
N SER A 714 40.17 -76.23 -65.98
CA SER A 714 40.47 -75.56 -67.27
C SER A 714 39.34 -75.07 -68.20
N SER A 715 39.37 -73.77 -68.51
CA SER A 715 39.48 -73.31 -69.91
C SER A 715 40.34 -72.03 -69.98
N LYS A 716 40.62 -71.52 -71.19
CA LYS A 716 41.69 -70.54 -71.48
C LYS A 716 41.48 -69.16 -70.82
N ALA A 717 42.61 -68.48 -70.58
CA ALA A 717 42.65 -67.08 -70.17
C ALA A 717 42.79 -66.14 -71.38
N GLU A 718 42.29 -64.91 -71.22
CA GLU A 718 42.72 -63.74 -71.98
C GLU A 718 42.84 -62.54 -71.02
N SER A 719 43.79 -61.63 -71.28
CA SER A 719 44.26 -60.65 -70.30
C SER A 719 43.46 -59.34 -70.31
N SER A 720 42.98 -58.89 -69.15
CA SER A 720 42.47 -57.52 -68.96
C SER A 720 42.97 -56.91 -67.64
N THR A 721 43.13 -55.58 -67.63
CA THR A 721 43.88 -54.85 -66.58
C THR A 721 43.02 -54.52 -65.34
N PRO A 722 43.63 -54.31 -64.15
CA PRO A 722 42.91 -54.14 -62.88
C PRO A 722 42.13 -52.82 -62.73
N LYS A 723 41.78 -52.14 -63.83
CA LYS A 723 40.90 -50.95 -63.84
C LYS A 723 39.44 -51.28 -64.18
N ALA A 724 39.14 -52.42 -64.81
CA ALA A 724 37.77 -52.77 -65.21
C ALA A 724 36.88 -53.23 -64.05
N ALA A 725 37.41 -54.04 -63.13
CA ALA A 725 36.64 -54.65 -62.03
C ALA A 725 36.05 -53.62 -61.05
N VAL A 726 36.74 -52.51 -60.81
CA VAL A 726 36.27 -51.42 -59.94
C VAL A 726 35.01 -50.77 -60.52
N VAL A 727 34.96 -50.56 -61.84
CA VAL A 727 33.84 -49.92 -62.55
C VAL A 727 32.56 -50.76 -62.48
N ALA A 728 32.68 -52.10 -62.51
CA ALA A 728 31.55 -53.01 -62.36
C ALA A 728 30.90 -52.92 -60.96
N SER A 729 31.72 -52.89 -59.90
CA SER A 729 31.23 -52.75 -58.51
C SER A 729 30.49 -51.43 -58.28
N SER A 730 30.99 -50.32 -58.85
CA SER A 730 30.32 -49.02 -58.76
C SER A 730 28.97 -48.98 -59.50
N LYS A 731 28.84 -49.67 -60.65
CA LYS A 731 27.55 -49.74 -61.36
C LYS A 731 26.47 -50.45 -60.54
N SER A 732 26.80 -51.60 -59.92
CA SER A 732 25.86 -52.33 -59.04
C SER A 732 25.36 -51.49 -57.86
N ARG A 733 26.25 -50.70 -57.23
CA ARG A 733 25.88 -49.77 -56.14
C ARG A 733 25.07 -48.56 -56.61
N LEU A 734 25.27 -48.10 -57.85
CA LEU A 734 24.44 -47.05 -58.43
C LEU A 734 23.05 -47.59 -58.80
N GLU A 735 22.96 -48.77 -59.42
CA GLU A 735 21.71 -49.39 -59.85
C GLU A 735 20.80 -49.74 -58.67
N SER A 736 21.35 -50.23 -57.56
CA SER A 736 20.60 -50.49 -56.32
C SER A 736 20.11 -49.20 -55.64
N ARG A 737 20.90 -48.11 -55.65
CA ARG A 737 20.44 -46.79 -55.18
C ARG A 737 19.38 -46.20 -56.10
N LEU A 738 19.51 -46.37 -57.43
CA LEU A 738 18.53 -45.90 -58.42
C LEU A 738 17.21 -46.67 -58.28
N LYS A 739 17.26 -48.01 -58.18
CA LYS A 739 16.07 -48.85 -57.93
C LYS A 739 15.37 -48.48 -56.62
N ARG A 740 16.11 -48.19 -55.55
CA ARG A 740 15.53 -47.74 -54.26
C ARG A 740 14.97 -46.30 -54.30
N ALA A 741 15.48 -45.43 -55.18
CA ALA A 741 14.93 -44.10 -55.40
C ALA A 741 13.66 -44.16 -56.28
N VAL A 742 13.68 -44.97 -57.34
CA VAL A 742 12.53 -45.19 -58.23
C VAL A 742 11.40 -45.90 -57.48
N SER A 743 11.67 -46.97 -56.71
CA SER A 743 10.63 -47.67 -55.93
C SER A 743 9.96 -46.77 -54.89
N LYS A 744 10.69 -45.79 -54.32
CA LYS A 744 10.12 -44.80 -53.40
C LYS A 744 9.30 -43.72 -54.14
N ALA A 745 9.53 -43.51 -55.44
CA ALA A 745 8.74 -42.60 -56.27
C ALA A 745 7.51 -43.26 -56.92
N THR A 746 7.50 -44.59 -57.09
CA THR A 746 6.34 -45.33 -57.64
C THR A 746 5.30 -45.69 -56.57
N HIS A 747 5.71 -45.95 -55.33
CA HIS A 747 4.78 -46.30 -54.24
C HIS A 747 3.88 -45.15 -53.73
N GLU A 748 4.05 -43.92 -54.21
CA GLU A 748 3.20 -42.78 -53.83
C GLU A 748 2.06 -42.51 -54.85
N LYS A 749 1.73 -43.47 -55.73
CA LYS A 749 0.72 -43.27 -56.79
C LYS A 749 -0.26 -44.40 -57.15
N GLU A 750 -0.11 -45.62 -56.63
CA GLU A 750 -0.99 -46.74 -56.99
C GLU A 750 -1.41 -47.58 -55.76
N SER A 751 -2.46 -47.14 -55.05
CA SER A 751 -3.26 -48.01 -54.15
C SER A 751 -4.50 -47.26 -53.61
N ASP A 752 -5.52 -47.00 -54.45
CA ASP A 752 -6.80 -46.49 -53.95
C ASP A 752 -7.98 -46.84 -54.89
N GLU A 753 -8.40 -48.12 -54.89
CA GLU A 753 -9.78 -48.50 -55.26
C GLU A 753 -10.17 -49.94 -54.83
N ASN A 754 -11.42 -50.08 -54.38
CA ASN A 754 -12.26 -51.30 -54.29
C ASN A 754 -12.16 -52.32 -53.10
N LYS A 755 -13.32 -52.43 -52.42
CA LYS A 755 -13.97 -53.61 -51.76
C LYS A 755 -13.73 -53.97 -50.28
N GLU A 756 -14.57 -53.34 -49.44
CA GLU A 756 -15.70 -53.95 -48.69
C GLU A 756 -15.53 -55.10 -47.67
N ASN A 757 -16.19 -54.90 -46.51
CA ASN A 757 -16.61 -55.85 -45.46
C ASN A 757 -15.49 -56.39 -44.52
N ASN A 758 -15.71 -56.57 -43.20
CA ASN A 758 -16.98 -56.65 -42.46
C ASN A 758 -16.90 -56.13 -40.98
N ALA A 759 -18.05 -55.70 -40.45
CA ALA A 759 -18.49 -55.64 -39.03
C ALA A 759 -17.73 -54.86 -37.92
N GLN A 760 -18.50 -53.94 -37.27
CA GLN A 760 -18.53 -53.58 -35.83
C GLN A 760 -17.28 -52.92 -35.15
N GLY A 761 -17.39 -51.82 -34.39
CA GLY A 761 -18.54 -50.95 -34.11
C GLY A 761 -18.30 -49.88 -33.02
N SER A 762 -19.34 -49.07 -32.73
CA SER A 762 -19.48 -48.03 -31.67
C SER A 762 -18.96 -46.59 -31.93
N ASN A 763 -19.62 -45.61 -31.27
CA ASN A 763 -19.49 -44.15 -31.43
C ASN A 763 -18.33 -43.57 -30.56
N SER A 764 -17.85 -42.32 -30.69
CA SER A 764 -18.52 -41.05 -31.03
C SER A 764 -17.56 -39.92 -31.51
N LYS A 765 -18.09 -38.72 -31.80
CA LYS A 765 -17.43 -37.59 -32.50
C LYS A 765 -16.70 -36.61 -31.55
N PRO A 766 -15.71 -35.85 -32.06
CA PRO A 766 -15.80 -34.38 -31.94
C PRO A 766 -15.52 -33.69 -33.33
N PRO A 767 -15.05 -32.41 -33.49
CA PRO A 767 -15.76 -31.45 -34.37
C PRO A 767 -14.99 -30.97 -35.62
N LYS A 768 -15.60 -30.03 -36.37
CA LYS A 768 -15.21 -29.59 -37.73
C LYS A 768 -14.12 -28.50 -37.77
N THR A 769 -13.29 -28.54 -38.81
CA THR A 769 -12.32 -27.48 -39.20
C THR A 769 -12.87 -26.62 -40.37
N PRO A 770 -12.61 -25.30 -40.42
CA PRO A 770 -12.86 -24.49 -41.61
C PRO A 770 -11.74 -24.55 -42.66
N THR A 771 -12.17 -24.60 -43.90
CA THR A 771 -11.51 -24.66 -45.22
C THR A 771 -10.24 -23.82 -45.41
N LYS A 772 -9.23 -24.38 -46.11
CA LYS A 772 -8.16 -23.60 -46.77
C LYS A 772 -8.70 -22.84 -47.99
N THR A 773 -8.10 -21.71 -48.34
CA THR A 773 -8.00 -21.29 -49.76
C THR A 773 -6.53 -21.04 -50.13
N THR A 774 -6.18 -21.38 -51.38
CA THR A 774 -4.81 -21.36 -51.88
C THR A 774 -4.75 -20.65 -53.23
N LYS A 775 -3.82 -19.70 -53.36
CA LYS A 775 -3.21 -19.34 -54.64
C LYS A 775 -1.72 -19.06 -54.41
N GLY A 776 -0.89 -19.56 -55.31
CA GLY A 776 0.53 -19.23 -55.42
C GLY A 776 0.96 -19.52 -56.85
N LEU A 777 2.21 -19.20 -57.21
CA LEU A 777 2.96 -19.76 -58.36
C LEU A 777 4.35 -19.09 -58.43
N LYS A 778 5.41 -19.89 -58.58
CA LYS A 778 6.63 -19.75 -59.44
C LYS A 778 7.30 -18.36 -59.66
N ARG A 779 8.63 -18.22 -59.84
CA ARG A 779 9.83 -19.09 -59.66
C ARG A 779 11.10 -18.30 -60.05
N SER A 780 12.21 -18.40 -59.28
CA SER A 780 13.60 -17.97 -59.65
C SER A 780 13.81 -16.44 -59.90
N THR A 781 15.01 -15.84 -59.91
CA THR A 781 16.42 -16.32 -59.96
C THR A 781 17.35 -15.56 -58.97
N SER A 782 18.61 -16.01 -58.85
CA SER A 782 19.76 -15.33 -58.20
C SER A 782 20.85 -15.06 -59.27
N PRO A 783 22.03 -14.42 -59.03
CA PRO A 783 22.63 -13.92 -57.77
C PRO A 783 23.45 -12.58 -57.82
N ASN A 784 24.11 -12.25 -56.68
CA ASN A 784 25.41 -11.54 -56.52
C ASN A 784 25.54 -9.99 -56.53
N LYS A 785 26.02 -9.48 -55.37
CA LYS A 785 27.13 -8.50 -55.14
C LYS A 785 27.09 -7.10 -55.80
N LYS A 786 27.05 -6.06 -54.95
CA LYS A 786 28.22 -5.20 -54.60
C LYS A 786 27.94 -4.27 -53.40
N LYS A 787 29.00 -3.64 -52.86
CA LYS A 787 28.95 -2.63 -51.78
C LYS A 787 28.80 -1.21 -52.36
N LEU A 788 28.12 -0.31 -51.64
CA LEU A 788 28.68 1.01 -51.28
C LEU A 788 27.91 1.62 -50.08
N ASN A 789 28.51 2.61 -49.42
CA ASN A 789 27.93 3.42 -48.34
C ASN A 789 27.56 4.82 -48.84
N SER A 790 26.86 5.58 -47.98
CA SER A 790 26.77 7.06 -47.97
C SER A 790 25.90 7.74 -49.04
N LEU A 791 24.83 8.39 -48.58
CA LEU A 791 24.73 9.86 -48.63
C LEU A 791 23.67 10.36 -47.63
N LEU A 792 23.86 11.58 -47.10
CA LEU A 792 22.84 12.33 -46.36
C LEU A 792 22.07 13.24 -47.33
N THR A 793 20.81 13.56 -47.01
CA THR A 793 20.28 14.95 -46.91
C THR A 793 18.81 14.96 -46.45
N GLU A 794 18.57 15.65 -45.32
CA GLU A 794 17.58 16.73 -45.10
C GLU A 794 16.07 16.53 -45.41
N LYS A 795 15.18 16.57 -44.39
CA LYS A 795 14.52 17.73 -43.70
C LYS A 795 13.21 18.19 -44.43
N PRO A 796 12.49 19.29 -44.04
CA PRO A 796 11.49 19.19 -42.96
C PRO A 796 10.14 19.93 -43.23
N THR A 797 9.13 19.68 -42.40
CA THR A 797 8.09 20.65 -41.94
C THR A 797 7.46 20.05 -40.66
N SER A 798 7.26 20.68 -39.50
CA SER A 798 7.05 22.07 -39.07
C SER A 798 5.64 22.64 -39.30
N ASN A 799 4.88 22.83 -38.21
CA ASN A 799 4.17 24.09 -38.04
C ASN A 799 4.02 24.49 -36.55
N GLN A 800 4.04 25.81 -36.31
CA GLN A 800 3.83 26.49 -35.02
C GLN A 800 2.39 27.11 -35.03
N LYS A 801 1.85 27.91 -34.10
CA LYS A 801 2.24 28.69 -32.90
C LYS A 801 0.92 28.90 -32.08
N THR A 802 0.69 29.68 -31.01
CA THR A 802 1.32 30.75 -30.19
C THR A 802 0.69 30.62 -28.77
N ALA A 803 1.25 31.03 -27.62
CA ALA A 803 1.56 32.39 -27.10
C ALA A 803 0.34 33.35 -27.00
N LYS A 804 0.21 34.27 -26.05
CA LYS A 804 1.15 35.03 -25.16
C LYS A 804 0.46 35.21 -23.76
N LYS A 805 0.89 35.89 -22.67
CA LYS A 805 2.01 36.74 -22.15
C LYS A 805 1.78 36.81 -20.57
N LEU A 806 2.41 37.54 -19.63
CA LEU A 806 3.56 38.47 -19.44
C LEU A 806 3.90 38.53 -17.91
N SER A 807 5.18 38.64 -17.50
CA SER A 807 5.74 39.30 -16.26
C SER A 807 5.24 38.97 -14.84
N ARG A 808 6.07 38.99 -13.78
CA ARG A 808 7.53 39.34 -13.57
C ARG A 808 8.12 38.30 -12.55
N THR A 809 9.18 38.39 -11.71
CA THR A 809 10.25 39.31 -11.21
C THR A 809 11.24 38.40 -10.42
N GLN A 810 12.54 38.62 -10.18
CA GLN A 810 13.64 39.41 -10.79
C GLN A 810 14.98 39.08 -10.06
N SER A 811 16.15 39.50 -10.60
CA SER A 811 17.42 39.91 -9.90
C SER A 811 17.94 39.07 -8.70
N SER A 812 19.03 38.28 -8.79
CA SER A 812 20.49 38.62 -8.91
C SER A 812 21.19 38.97 -7.58
N ASP A 813 22.49 38.73 -7.28
CA ASP A 813 23.59 37.88 -7.82
C ASP A 813 24.86 38.04 -6.91
N SER A 814 25.92 37.22 -7.09
CA SER A 814 27.35 37.43 -6.73
C SER A 814 27.92 37.26 -5.29
N SER A 815 29.26 37.02 -5.24
CA SER A 815 30.21 36.94 -4.09
C SER A 815 30.12 35.74 -3.11
N GLU A 816 31.14 35.27 -2.38
CA GLU A 816 32.62 35.07 -2.53
C GLU A 816 33.25 35.01 -1.10
N PHE A 817 33.92 33.91 -0.70
CA PHE A 817 35.28 33.84 -0.08
C PHE A 817 35.68 32.41 0.37
N ALA A 818 36.95 32.18 0.74
CA ALA A 818 37.52 30.83 0.95
C ALA A 818 38.75 30.76 1.92
N SER A 819 39.22 29.51 2.20
CA SER A 819 40.46 29.11 2.95
C SER A 819 40.42 29.29 4.49
N ALA A 820 41.29 28.71 5.34
CA ALA A 820 42.42 27.75 5.24
C ALA A 820 42.50 26.93 6.58
N ALA A 821 42.97 25.68 6.70
CA ALA A 821 44.35 25.09 6.64
C ALA A 821 45.26 25.34 7.87
N SER A 822 46.27 24.45 8.08
CA SER A 822 47.19 24.26 9.25
C SER A 822 46.64 23.31 10.34
N GLU A 823 47.26 22.20 10.81
CA GLU A 823 48.66 21.67 10.94
C GLU A 823 49.29 21.80 12.34
N THR A 824 50.26 20.90 12.63
CA THR A 824 51.15 20.70 13.81
C THR A 824 50.66 19.79 14.97
N GLU A 825 51.53 19.09 15.74
CA GLU A 825 52.70 18.24 15.36
C GLU A 825 53.15 17.35 16.56
N SER A 826 54.04 16.38 16.32
CA SER A 826 54.83 15.58 17.30
C SER A 826 54.09 14.55 18.21
N GLY A 827 54.70 13.43 18.64
CA GLY A 827 55.98 12.85 18.20
C GLY A 827 56.52 11.64 19.00
N ARG A 828 57.04 10.64 18.25
CA ARG A 828 58.09 9.62 18.60
C ARG A 828 57.87 8.48 19.64
N GLN A 829 58.00 7.25 19.11
CA GLN A 829 58.80 6.09 19.62
C GLN A 829 58.34 5.40 20.95
N SER A 830 58.50 4.09 21.18
CA SER A 830 59.23 2.97 20.52
C SER A 830 58.45 1.63 20.65
N LEU A 831 58.29 0.74 19.66
CA LEU A 831 59.23 -0.11 18.90
C LEU A 831 59.51 -1.55 19.48
N SER A 832 58.51 -2.46 19.36
CA SER A 832 58.66 -3.94 19.17
C SER A 832 57.28 -4.50 18.74
N LYS A 833 57.07 -5.28 17.67
CA LYS A 833 57.54 -6.65 17.36
C LYS A 833 57.07 -7.69 18.41
N ASP A 834 56.38 -8.79 18.06
CA ASP A 834 56.16 -9.46 16.76
C ASP A 834 54.72 -10.03 16.54
N GLU A 835 54.37 -10.21 15.26
CA GLU A 835 53.57 -11.27 14.57
C GLU A 835 52.21 -11.86 15.06
N GLU A 836 51.63 -12.67 14.17
CA GLU A 836 50.44 -13.57 14.23
C GLU A 836 48.99 -13.02 14.32
N ASP A 837 48.41 -12.85 13.11
CA ASP A 837 47.23 -13.55 12.58
C ASP A 837 45.82 -13.44 13.22
N ALA A 838 44.78 -13.64 12.40
CA ALA A 838 43.37 -13.41 12.75
C ALA A 838 42.58 -14.70 13.04
N PRO A 839 41.92 -14.83 14.21
CA PRO A 839 41.14 -16.03 14.56
C PRO A 839 39.77 -16.09 13.84
N PRO A 840 39.38 -17.24 13.27
CA PRO A 840 38.17 -17.37 12.45
C PRO A 840 36.90 -17.83 13.22
N LEU A 841 35.81 -17.93 12.45
CA LEU A 841 34.43 -18.28 12.80
C LEU A 841 34.24 -19.49 13.75
N VAL A 842 33.21 -19.41 14.60
CA VAL A 842 32.82 -20.44 15.58
C VAL A 842 31.81 -21.45 15.02
N PRO A 843 32.04 -22.78 15.12
CA PRO A 843 31.07 -23.81 14.76
C PRO A 843 30.12 -24.20 15.93
N PRO A 844 28.93 -24.78 15.66
CA PRO A 844 27.91 -25.08 16.67
C PRO A 844 28.25 -26.32 17.52
N LYS A 845 27.82 -26.33 18.79
CA LYS A 845 28.00 -27.47 19.72
C LYS A 845 26.75 -28.36 19.83
N SER A 846 26.98 -29.67 19.76
CA SER A 846 25.98 -30.71 19.98
C SER A 846 25.62 -30.90 21.46
N ARG A 847 24.42 -31.44 21.73
CA ARG A 847 23.80 -31.54 23.07
C ARG A 847 23.65 -33.01 23.49
N SER A 848 24.21 -33.42 24.63
CA SER A 848 23.97 -34.74 25.25
C SER A 848 24.27 -34.69 26.78
N PRO A 849 23.88 -35.68 27.62
CA PRO A 849 23.20 -35.36 28.89
C PRO A 849 23.75 -36.02 30.18
N LYS A 850 23.28 -35.51 31.34
CA LYS A 850 23.15 -36.09 32.71
C LYS A 850 22.90 -34.94 33.71
N LYS A 851 22.43 -35.12 34.94
CA LYS A 851 21.46 -36.04 35.60
C LYS A 851 21.17 -35.41 36.99
N ASN A 852 20.10 -35.85 37.67
CA ASN A 852 19.68 -35.38 39.00
C ASN A 852 20.81 -35.41 40.07
N ASN A 853 20.70 -34.58 41.10
CA ASN A 853 20.17 -35.03 42.41
C ASN A 853 19.72 -33.87 43.32
N ASP A 854 18.63 -34.15 44.04
CA ASP A 854 18.32 -33.87 45.46
C ASP A 854 18.18 -32.43 46.02
N ASP A 855 16.92 -32.16 46.39
CA ASP A 855 16.46 -31.84 47.76
C ASP A 855 15.98 -30.43 48.20
N VAL A 856 14.65 -30.39 48.36
CA VAL A 856 13.88 -30.00 49.58
C VAL A 856 14.05 -28.58 50.14
N ILE A 857 12.95 -27.82 50.08
CA ILE A 857 12.16 -27.35 51.25
C ILE A 857 10.71 -27.09 50.79
N VAL A 858 9.74 -27.14 51.72
CA VAL A 858 8.28 -27.07 51.48
C VAL A 858 7.67 -26.04 52.46
N VAL A 859 6.40 -25.67 52.24
CA VAL A 859 5.57 -24.69 52.98
C VAL A 859 5.81 -23.25 52.50
N GLU A 860 4.78 -22.46 52.17
CA GLU A 860 3.31 -22.62 52.36
C GLU A 860 2.52 -22.56 51.04
#